data_AF-A0A3S0Q4S8-F1
#
_entry.id   AF-A0A3S0Q4S8-F1
#
_cell.length_a   1.000
_cell.length_b   1.000
_cell.length_c   1.000
_cell.angle_alpha   90.00
_cell.angle_beta   90.00
_cell.angle_gamma   90.00
#
_symmetry.space_group_name_H-M   'P 1'
#
loop_
_entity.id
_entity.type
_entity.pdbx_description
1 polymer ?
#
loop_
_entity_poly.entity_id
_entity_poly.type
_entity_poly.pdbx_seq_one_letter_code
_entity_poly.pdbx_strand_id
1 'polypeptide(L)'
;MNFKKTAVQRGCAILFLFVLQTLSAQYKMPVAYVSSQQPAQPGNEAGMCTDNNMNTLYHSKYSLSTALPDQLNFNFSQRVKSVSKVVYKPRQSGLNGIWTSVKIKYSTQASPGVFTDATGIINWAADNTSKTIDLPNAIIKPAVIRIEVLNAENSFSSCAEMEFYSTEQMDPVTAECTLPTGEFVNFGDIPVIPQAAGSTASSFQPGYDIDKSFDGDLNTLYHSNWSTTSFPVSLIYEFNGQTPINYLKYIPRQDGNVNGNFGNIKISYNTVSNSNYTEISTLNFEQTGVSKTAYFPSAITPLHIKIEVLDGKNNFASCAELQFFQTDPNTPDLSAYSAIFSDPLFSTLKPSVTQQDINAIASPFMKGLAQCLFNNTYTKKYRVQNFTAYKKNESINTQYKIGNYNAYENPAGIVFQPNTTVVIFANDISSASNKVYLKIRDFATEGGTSQVSPENSYELKNGFNLLKITNGGLGYISYYTDDTAAAPISLNITAGIVNGIYKKGTASPEWTEMLTNDVYPKVDMQGYYTGLVMDKSAVTNFHYDSPQPLVDKYDMIVKSERELMGFFKYNKNVKNRQLMYTESVGGWFGGTLGVHLDLTWECRIQLPLQVLISGSGARIRAYQPGKTRVRWSGTGEITNNIIHYGLIIICIP
;
A
#
# COMPACT_ATOMS: atom_id res chain seq x y z
N MET A 1 41.97 83.34 -21.40
CA MET A 1 42.52 81.99 -21.15
C MET A 1 42.24 81.09 -22.36
N ASN A 2 43.32 80.63 -23.00
CA ASN A 2 43.53 79.49 -23.90
C ASN A 2 42.41 78.43 -24.03
N PHE A 3 42.23 77.68 -25.11
CA PHE A 3 42.52 77.76 -26.55
C PHE A 3 41.79 76.54 -27.19
N LYS A 4 41.27 76.71 -28.42
CA LYS A 4 41.20 75.73 -29.53
C LYS A 4 40.31 74.45 -29.50
N LYS A 5 39.41 74.45 -30.50
CA LYS A 5 39.23 73.52 -31.65
C LYS A 5 38.45 72.20 -31.51
N THR A 6 37.34 72.20 -32.25
CA THR A 6 36.63 71.14 -32.99
C THR A 6 37.46 69.98 -33.56
N ALA A 7 36.88 68.76 -33.52
CA ALA A 7 36.87 67.83 -34.67
C ALA A 7 35.77 66.76 -34.52
N VAL A 8 35.06 66.51 -35.63
CA VAL A 8 34.05 65.47 -35.86
C VAL A 8 34.74 64.13 -36.15
N GLN A 9 34.24 63.00 -35.64
CA GLN A 9 34.51 61.70 -36.26
C GLN A 9 33.36 60.70 -36.06
N ARG A 10 33.01 60.06 -37.18
CA ARG A 10 31.97 59.04 -37.37
C ARG A 10 32.33 57.75 -36.61
N GLY A 11 31.38 57.20 -35.85
CA GLY A 11 31.48 55.88 -35.22
C GLY A 11 30.43 54.94 -35.81
N CYS A 12 30.90 53.91 -36.50
CA CYS A 12 30.12 52.82 -37.07
C CYS A 12 29.52 51.96 -35.94
N ALA A 13 28.19 51.89 -35.83
CA ALA A 13 27.53 51.00 -34.87
C ALA A 13 27.47 49.58 -35.46
N ILE A 14 28.36 48.71 -34.99
CA ILE A 14 28.30 47.27 -35.22
C ILE A 14 27.18 46.72 -34.35
N LEU A 15 26.08 46.31 -34.98
CA LEU A 15 24.94 45.66 -34.35
C LEU A 15 25.34 44.20 -34.02
N PHE A 16 25.75 43.94 -32.78
CA PHE A 16 25.86 42.56 -32.27
C PHE A 16 24.44 42.02 -32.06
N LEU A 17 23.95 41.21 -33.01
CA LEU A 17 22.81 40.33 -32.77
C LEU A 17 23.24 39.25 -31.76
N PHE A 18 22.93 39.46 -30.49
CA PHE A 18 22.85 38.38 -29.51
C PHE A 18 21.61 37.54 -29.85
N VAL A 19 21.81 36.44 -30.58
CA VAL A 19 20.83 35.36 -30.64
C VAL A 19 20.83 34.71 -29.27
N LEU A 20 19.89 35.09 -28.40
CA LEU A 20 19.55 34.30 -27.22
C LEU A 20 19.01 32.95 -27.72
N GLN A 21 19.88 31.94 -27.80
CA GLN A 21 19.43 30.56 -27.90
C GLN A 21 18.75 30.24 -26.57
N THR A 22 17.41 30.24 -26.58
CA THR A 22 16.64 29.67 -25.50
C THR A 22 16.92 28.17 -25.47
N LEU A 23 17.77 27.73 -24.54
CA LEU A 23 17.93 26.31 -24.24
C LEU A 23 16.58 25.79 -23.77
N SER A 24 15.85 25.12 -24.65
CA SER A 24 14.63 24.40 -24.29
C SER A 24 15.00 23.35 -23.24
N ALA A 25 14.35 23.38 -22.07
CA ALA A 25 14.55 22.39 -21.03
C ALA A 25 14.28 20.98 -21.59
N GLN A 26 15.14 20.03 -21.24
CA GLN A 26 15.03 18.63 -21.64
C GLN A 26 14.79 17.79 -20.38
N TYR A 27 13.73 16.99 -20.39
CA TYR A 27 13.31 16.11 -19.30
C TYR A 27 13.58 14.66 -19.68
N LYS A 28 14.29 13.90 -18.84
CA LYS A 28 14.54 12.47 -19.05
C LYS A 28 13.22 11.71 -18.92
N MET A 29 12.86 10.93 -19.94
CA MET A 29 11.67 10.11 -19.99
C MET A 29 11.99 8.71 -19.47
N PRO A 30 11.23 8.19 -18.49
CA PRO A 30 11.45 6.87 -17.93
C PRO A 30 11.09 5.79 -18.97
N VAL A 31 11.95 4.78 -19.05
CA VAL A 31 11.67 3.56 -19.80
C VAL A 31 11.03 2.57 -18.84
N ALA A 32 9.89 2.02 -19.23
CA ALA A 32 9.18 1.03 -18.45
C ALA A 32 9.90 -0.33 -18.49
N TYR A 33 10.27 -0.81 -19.68
CA TYR A 33 10.84 -2.14 -19.86
C TYR A 33 11.75 -2.21 -21.08
N VAL A 34 12.82 -2.98 -20.98
CA VAL A 34 13.75 -3.23 -22.08
C VAL A 34 13.80 -4.73 -22.39
N SER A 35 13.59 -5.08 -23.65
CA SER A 35 13.83 -6.43 -24.15
C SER A 35 14.89 -6.41 -25.25
N SER A 36 15.70 -7.47 -25.33
CA SER A 36 16.62 -7.71 -26.43
C SER A 36 16.17 -8.93 -27.24
N GLN A 37 16.41 -8.92 -28.56
CA GLN A 37 16.24 -10.10 -29.41
C GLN A 37 17.30 -11.17 -29.12
N GLN A 38 18.50 -10.74 -28.73
CA GLN A 38 19.58 -11.65 -28.38
C GLN A 38 19.49 -12.07 -26.91
N PRO A 39 19.81 -13.32 -26.57
CA PRO A 39 19.87 -13.74 -25.18
C PRO A 39 20.98 -12.96 -24.46
N ALA A 40 20.66 -12.42 -23.30
CA ALA A 40 21.62 -11.71 -22.47
C ALA A 40 22.59 -12.68 -21.77
N GLN A 41 23.79 -12.19 -21.48
CA GLN A 41 24.67 -12.83 -20.51
C GLN A 41 24.01 -12.75 -19.12
N PRO A 42 23.93 -13.85 -18.34
CA PRO A 42 23.40 -13.80 -16.98
C PRO A 42 24.04 -12.67 -16.13
N GLY A 43 23.20 -11.87 -15.47
CA GLY A 43 23.60 -10.69 -14.70
C GLY A 43 23.83 -9.42 -15.53
N ASN A 44 23.67 -9.48 -16.85
CA ASN A 44 23.82 -8.37 -17.79
C ASN A 44 22.56 -8.27 -18.68
N GLU A 45 21.39 -8.33 -18.05
CA GLU A 45 20.09 -8.30 -18.73
C GLU A 45 19.82 -6.95 -19.41
N ALA A 46 18.88 -6.94 -20.37
CA ALA A 46 18.55 -5.74 -21.15
C ALA A 46 18.09 -4.55 -20.29
N GLY A 47 17.45 -4.81 -19.14
CA GLY A 47 17.03 -3.77 -18.20
C GLY A 47 18.18 -2.97 -17.57
N MET A 48 19.41 -3.50 -17.61
CA MET A 48 20.60 -2.76 -17.16
C MET A 48 20.90 -1.55 -18.05
N CYS A 49 20.33 -1.47 -19.26
CA CYS A 49 20.45 -0.28 -20.11
C CYS A 49 19.74 0.96 -19.55
N THR A 50 18.95 0.84 -18.49
CA THR A 50 18.08 1.91 -18.00
C THR A 50 18.00 1.95 -16.48
N ASP A 51 18.97 1.36 -15.78
CA ASP A 51 18.98 1.27 -14.32
C ASP A 51 19.65 2.48 -13.65
N ASN A 52 20.09 3.45 -14.46
CA ASN A 52 20.83 4.65 -14.06
C ASN A 52 22.18 4.35 -13.41
N ASN A 53 22.81 3.21 -13.71
CA ASN A 53 24.09 2.81 -13.17
C ASN A 53 25.11 2.54 -14.28
N MET A 54 26.02 3.48 -14.50
CA MET A 54 27.11 3.34 -15.50
C MET A 54 28.09 2.18 -15.24
N ASN A 55 28.01 1.52 -14.08
CA ASN A 55 28.85 0.37 -13.72
C ASN A 55 28.19 -0.98 -14.08
N THR A 56 26.90 -0.99 -14.42
CA THR A 56 26.21 -2.16 -14.97
C THR A 56 26.10 -2.00 -16.48
N LEU A 57 25.80 -3.09 -17.20
CA LEU A 57 25.47 -3.03 -18.62
C LEU A 57 24.61 -4.22 -19.03
N TYR A 58 23.86 -4.04 -20.11
CA TYR A 58 23.42 -5.14 -20.94
C TYR A 58 24.59 -5.66 -21.76
N HIS A 59 24.73 -6.97 -21.85
CA HIS A 59 25.64 -7.62 -22.79
C HIS A 59 24.99 -8.88 -23.37
N SER A 60 25.02 -9.03 -24.70
CA SER A 60 24.62 -10.27 -25.36
C SER A 60 25.47 -11.46 -24.87
N LYS A 61 24.92 -12.66 -24.80
CA LYS A 61 25.56 -13.84 -24.21
C LYS A 61 26.93 -14.16 -24.85
N TYR A 62 27.97 -14.33 -24.03
CA TYR A 62 29.36 -14.54 -24.51
C TYR A 62 29.54 -15.85 -25.31
N SER A 63 28.65 -16.82 -25.14
CA SER A 63 28.73 -18.11 -25.83
C SER A 63 28.22 -18.08 -27.28
N LEU A 64 27.72 -16.93 -27.77
CA LEU A 64 27.27 -16.79 -29.15
C LEU A 64 28.48 -16.61 -30.09
N SER A 65 28.42 -17.23 -31.28
CA SER A 65 29.43 -17.04 -32.33
C SER A 65 29.32 -15.67 -33.00
N THR A 66 28.10 -15.14 -33.10
CA THR A 66 27.77 -13.75 -33.41
C THR A 66 26.47 -13.41 -32.69
N ALA A 67 26.38 -12.20 -32.13
CA ALA A 67 25.16 -11.68 -31.52
C ALA A 67 24.54 -10.54 -32.37
N LEU A 68 24.92 -10.40 -33.64
CA LEU A 68 24.38 -9.37 -34.53
C LEU A 68 23.67 -9.97 -35.76
N PRO A 69 22.62 -9.31 -36.28
CA PRO A 69 22.01 -8.09 -35.74
C PRO A 69 21.31 -8.32 -34.40
N ASP A 70 21.24 -7.28 -33.59
CA ASP A 70 20.47 -7.26 -32.34
C ASP A 70 19.34 -6.23 -32.46
N GLN A 71 18.31 -6.39 -31.64
CA GLN A 71 17.18 -5.49 -31.58
C GLN A 71 16.78 -5.26 -30.13
N LEU A 72 17.00 -4.05 -29.64
CA LEU A 72 16.54 -3.64 -28.32
C LEU A 72 15.25 -2.84 -28.44
N ASN A 73 14.21 -3.25 -27.72
CA ASN A 73 12.94 -2.55 -27.61
C ASN A 73 12.84 -1.88 -26.23
N PHE A 74 12.72 -0.55 -26.22
CA PHE A 74 12.50 0.26 -25.04
C PHE A 74 11.02 0.64 -24.99
N ASN A 75 10.30 0.09 -24.02
CA ASN A 75 8.86 0.26 -23.85
C ASN A 75 8.60 1.45 -22.92
N PHE A 76 7.57 2.24 -23.23
CA PHE A 76 7.20 3.43 -22.47
C PHE A 76 5.78 3.30 -21.91
N SER A 77 5.57 3.90 -20.73
CA SER A 77 4.23 4.02 -20.17
C SER A 77 3.41 5.03 -20.97
N GLN A 78 2.08 4.96 -20.85
CA GLN A 78 1.17 5.92 -21.48
C GLN A 78 1.34 7.36 -20.98
N ARG A 79 2.08 7.56 -19.88
CA ARG A 79 2.36 8.86 -19.29
C ARG A 79 3.44 9.64 -20.05
N VAL A 80 4.27 8.96 -20.85
CA VAL A 80 5.29 9.61 -21.66
C VAL A 80 4.61 10.30 -22.84
N LYS A 81 4.59 11.63 -22.81
CA LYS A 81 3.91 12.47 -23.81
C LYS A 81 4.62 12.45 -25.15
N SER A 82 5.94 12.52 -25.13
CA SER A 82 6.77 12.53 -26.32
C SER A 82 8.23 12.18 -26.01
N VAL A 83 9.00 11.85 -27.05
CA VAL A 83 10.47 11.72 -26.99
C VAL A 83 11.06 12.43 -28.20
N SER A 84 11.99 13.36 -27.97
CA SER A 84 12.65 14.17 -29.01
C SER A 84 14.15 13.88 -29.13
N LYS A 85 14.75 13.19 -28.17
CA LYS A 85 16.20 12.93 -28.14
C LYS A 85 16.50 11.58 -27.50
N VAL A 86 17.53 10.91 -28.03
CA VAL A 86 18.06 9.62 -27.55
C VAL A 86 19.54 9.76 -27.25
N VAL A 87 20.01 9.21 -26.13
CA VAL A 87 21.42 9.19 -25.74
C VAL A 87 21.83 7.75 -25.43
N TYR A 88 22.67 7.18 -26.28
CA TYR A 88 23.31 5.90 -26.05
C TYR A 88 24.64 6.11 -25.30
N LYS A 89 24.78 5.45 -24.16
CA LYS A 89 26.02 5.43 -23.38
C LYS A 89 26.63 4.02 -23.46
N PRO A 90 27.76 3.87 -24.17
CA PRO A 90 28.46 2.60 -24.21
C PRO A 90 29.00 2.19 -22.84
N ARG A 91 29.42 0.91 -22.74
CA ARG A 91 30.26 0.42 -21.63
C ARG A 91 31.42 1.37 -21.34
N GLN A 92 31.87 1.44 -20.09
CA GLN A 92 32.90 2.40 -19.67
C GLN A 92 34.35 1.94 -19.91
N SER A 93 34.58 0.64 -20.11
CA SER A 93 35.90 0.06 -20.34
C SER A 93 35.88 -1.02 -21.42
N GLY A 94 36.89 -1.02 -22.29
CA GLY A 94 36.96 -1.91 -23.46
C GLY A 94 35.94 -1.55 -24.55
N LEU A 95 36.09 -2.16 -25.73
CA LEU A 95 35.25 -1.84 -26.89
C LEU A 95 34.23 -2.92 -27.23
N ASN A 96 34.36 -4.13 -26.67
CA ASN A 96 33.51 -5.26 -27.02
C ASN A 96 32.01 -4.95 -26.84
N GLY A 97 31.25 -5.10 -27.91
CA GLY A 97 29.81 -4.88 -27.94
C GLY A 97 29.36 -3.44 -28.19
N ILE A 98 30.28 -2.48 -28.37
CA ILE A 98 29.90 -1.09 -28.62
C ILE A 98 29.23 -0.98 -30.00
N TRP A 99 28.01 -0.45 -30.03
CA TRP A 99 27.26 -0.23 -31.26
C TRP A 99 27.95 0.77 -32.19
N THR A 100 28.18 0.36 -33.43
CA THR A 100 28.84 1.19 -34.47
C THR A 100 27.92 1.50 -35.64
N SER A 101 26.84 0.74 -35.83
CA SER A 101 25.80 1.02 -36.81
C SER A 101 24.43 0.67 -36.25
N VAL A 102 23.53 1.65 -36.19
CA VAL A 102 22.17 1.48 -35.65
C VAL A 102 21.11 2.13 -36.52
N LYS A 103 19.87 1.66 -36.39
CA LYS A 103 18.68 2.32 -36.94
C LYS A 103 17.60 2.41 -35.86
N ILE A 104 16.95 3.58 -35.75
CA ILE A 104 15.87 3.78 -34.78
C ILE A 104 14.51 3.67 -35.46
N LYS A 105 13.66 2.83 -34.89
CA LYS A 105 12.24 2.71 -35.21
C LYS A 105 11.39 2.99 -33.98
N TYR A 106 10.12 3.29 -34.18
CA TYR A 106 9.19 3.47 -33.07
C TYR A 106 7.78 3.00 -33.41
N SER A 107 7.03 2.65 -32.38
CA SER A 107 5.57 2.50 -32.41
C SER A 107 4.93 3.47 -31.41
N THR A 108 3.64 3.73 -31.57
CA THR A 108 2.90 4.64 -30.68
C THR A 108 1.89 3.87 -29.83
N GLN A 109 1.43 4.46 -28.73
CA GLN A 109 0.40 3.87 -27.87
C GLN A 109 -0.90 3.54 -28.62
N ALA A 110 -1.21 4.28 -29.70
CA ALA A 110 -2.37 4.02 -30.55
C ALA A 110 -2.19 2.81 -31.48
N SER A 111 -0.96 2.39 -31.77
CA SER A 111 -0.64 1.29 -32.67
C SER A 111 0.68 0.61 -32.28
N PRO A 112 0.74 -0.06 -31.11
CA PRO A 112 2.00 -0.52 -30.51
C PRO A 112 2.73 -1.59 -31.34
N GLY A 113 2.02 -2.32 -32.21
CA GLY A 113 2.58 -3.34 -33.08
C GLY A 113 3.11 -2.83 -34.44
N VAL A 114 2.90 -1.56 -34.78
CA VAL A 114 3.29 -0.99 -36.08
C VAL A 114 4.51 -0.09 -35.89
N PHE A 115 5.62 -0.43 -36.55
CA PHE A 115 6.88 0.29 -36.43
C PHE A 115 7.15 1.19 -37.64
N THR A 116 7.51 2.44 -37.34
CA THR A 116 7.90 3.48 -38.29
C THR A 116 9.38 3.83 -38.09
N ASP A 117 10.10 4.12 -39.16
CA ASP A 117 11.49 4.60 -39.08
C ASP A 117 11.52 6.01 -38.46
N ALA A 118 12.27 6.20 -37.38
CA ALA A 118 12.58 7.53 -36.83
C ALA A 118 13.82 8.14 -37.51
N THR A 119 14.74 7.29 -37.95
CA THR A 119 16.02 7.68 -38.53
C THR A 119 16.40 6.81 -39.72
N GLY A 120 17.33 7.28 -40.55
CA GLY A 120 18.14 6.40 -41.40
C GLY A 120 19.14 5.58 -40.57
N ILE A 121 20.08 4.91 -41.26
CA ILE A 121 21.21 4.23 -40.61
C ILE A 121 22.17 5.30 -40.07
N ILE A 122 22.55 5.15 -38.81
CA ILE A 122 23.50 6.02 -38.10
C ILE A 122 24.75 5.20 -37.84
N ASN A 123 25.92 5.75 -38.18
CA ASN A 123 27.21 5.12 -37.93
C ASN A 123 28.03 5.93 -36.94
N TRP A 124 28.71 5.23 -36.02
CA TRP A 124 29.59 5.81 -35.01
C TRP A 124 30.93 5.09 -34.99
N ALA A 125 31.96 5.78 -34.51
CA ALA A 125 33.23 5.15 -34.14
C ALA A 125 33.03 4.23 -32.93
N ALA A 126 33.77 3.12 -32.90
CA ALA A 126 33.83 2.19 -31.77
C ALA A 126 34.66 2.81 -30.63
N ASP A 127 34.01 3.63 -29.82
CA ASP A 127 34.62 4.28 -28.66
C ASP A 127 33.60 4.38 -27.50
N ASN A 128 34.10 4.64 -26.29
CA ASN A 128 33.29 4.68 -25.07
C ASN A 128 32.55 6.02 -24.86
N THR A 129 32.57 6.94 -25.82
CA THR A 129 31.91 8.24 -25.69
C THR A 129 30.41 8.11 -25.91
N SER A 130 29.62 8.89 -25.16
CA SER A 130 28.17 8.92 -25.32
C SER A 130 27.79 9.44 -26.70
N LYS A 131 26.80 8.79 -27.32
CA LYS A 131 26.29 9.13 -28.65
C LYS A 131 24.91 9.75 -28.48
N THR A 132 24.73 10.97 -28.95
CA THR A 132 23.46 11.70 -28.88
C THR A 132 22.81 11.75 -30.25
N ILE A 133 21.50 11.51 -30.30
CA ILE A 133 20.66 11.60 -31.49
C ILE A 133 19.51 12.55 -31.17
N ASP A 134 19.47 13.68 -31.84
CA ASP A 134 18.28 14.53 -31.89
C ASP A 134 17.35 13.98 -32.97
N LEU A 135 16.13 13.63 -32.58
CA LEU A 135 15.17 13.06 -33.51
C LEU A 135 14.64 14.17 -34.44
N PRO A 136 14.52 13.91 -35.74
CA PRO A 136 14.04 14.91 -36.68
C PRO A 136 12.61 15.37 -36.39
N ASN A 137 11.80 14.48 -35.80
CA ASN A 137 10.49 14.80 -35.25
C ASN A 137 10.35 14.14 -33.87
N ALA A 138 9.71 14.82 -32.92
CA ALA A 138 9.37 14.21 -31.65
C ALA A 138 8.39 13.05 -31.87
N ILE A 139 8.68 11.90 -31.26
CA ILE A 139 7.80 10.75 -31.25
C ILE A 139 6.72 11.01 -30.20
N ILE A 140 5.47 11.23 -30.63
CA ILE A 140 4.34 11.51 -29.74
C ILE A 140 3.76 10.21 -29.21
N LYS A 141 3.52 10.15 -27.88
CA LYS A 141 3.00 8.99 -27.15
C LYS A 141 3.66 7.67 -27.60
N PRO A 142 5.00 7.53 -27.43
CA PRO A 142 5.70 6.31 -27.81
C PRO A 142 5.14 5.11 -27.03
N ALA A 143 4.93 3.99 -27.72
CA ALA A 143 4.76 2.69 -27.08
C ALA A 143 6.12 2.00 -26.95
N VAL A 144 6.82 1.85 -28.07
CA VAL A 144 8.13 1.21 -28.13
C VAL A 144 9.05 2.07 -28.99
N ILE A 145 10.26 2.38 -28.49
CA ILE A 145 11.37 2.83 -29.34
C ILE A 145 12.31 1.64 -29.51
N ARG A 146 12.53 1.25 -30.76
CA ARG A 146 13.33 0.11 -31.16
C ARG A 146 14.66 0.57 -31.74
N ILE A 147 15.74 -0.02 -31.24
CA ILE A 147 17.09 0.18 -31.74
C ILE A 147 17.51 -1.11 -32.44
N GLU A 148 17.59 -1.05 -33.77
CA GLU A 148 18.15 -2.11 -34.59
C GLU A 148 19.66 -1.92 -34.64
N VAL A 149 20.40 -2.81 -33.98
CA VAL A 149 21.86 -2.81 -33.94
C VAL A 149 22.35 -3.65 -35.12
N LEU A 150 22.82 -2.96 -36.16
CA LEU A 150 23.26 -3.58 -37.41
C LEU A 150 24.70 -4.07 -37.30
N ASN A 151 25.58 -3.24 -36.75
CA ASN A 151 26.98 -3.55 -36.47
C ASN A 151 27.39 -3.06 -35.09
N ALA A 152 28.29 -3.81 -34.47
CA ALA A 152 28.90 -3.49 -33.19
C ALA A 152 30.24 -4.22 -33.06
N GLU A 153 31.11 -3.71 -32.21
CA GLU A 153 32.48 -4.20 -32.05
C GLU A 153 32.51 -5.68 -31.61
N ASN A 154 33.39 -6.47 -32.22
CA ASN A 154 33.53 -7.93 -32.01
C ASN A 154 32.23 -8.74 -32.24
N SER A 155 31.25 -8.19 -32.97
CA SER A 155 29.96 -8.84 -33.24
C SER A 155 29.14 -9.20 -31.99
N PHE A 156 29.32 -8.46 -30.89
CA PHE A 156 28.47 -8.52 -29.70
C PHE A 156 27.65 -7.24 -29.58
N SER A 157 26.63 -7.25 -28.72
CA SER A 157 25.82 -6.06 -28.42
C SER A 157 25.93 -5.74 -26.93
N SER A 158 26.24 -4.48 -26.61
CA SER A 158 26.34 -4.01 -25.23
C SER A 158 25.82 -2.58 -25.08
N CYS A 159 25.22 -2.28 -23.93
CA CYS A 159 24.75 -0.94 -23.61
C CYS A 159 24.79 -0.74 -22.10
N ALA A 160 25.56 0.25 -21.64
CA ALA A 160 25.59 0.61 -20.23
C ALA A 160 24.33 1.39 -19.89
N GLU A 161 24.03 2.44 -20.63
CA GLU A 161 22.82 3.24 -20.42
C GLU A 161 22.22 3.72 -21.75
N MET A 162 20.91 3.87 -21.78
CA MET A 162 20.13 4.43 -22.86
C MET A 162 19.11 5.39 -22.27
N GLU A 163 19.20 6.65 -22.68
CA GLU A 163 18.36 7.70 -22.13
C GLU A 163 17.52 8.35 -23.22
N PHE A 164 16.28 8.65 -22.87
CA PHE A 164 15.32 9.29 -23.76
C PHE A 164 14.91 10.62 -23.14
N TYR A 165 14.78 11.66 -23.96
CA TYR A 165 14.49 13.00 -23.49
C TYR A 165 13.33 13.62 -24.27
N SER A 166 12.58 14.48 -23.60
CA SER A 166 11.51 15.30 -24.16
C SER A 166 11.66 16.76 -23.78
N THR A 167 11.14 17.67 -24.60
CA THR A 167 10.91 19.07 -24.21
C THR A 167 9.70 19.23 -23.29
N GLU A 168 8.86 18.21 -23.16
CA GLU A 168 7.67 18.21 -22.31
C GLU A 168 7.91 17.40 -21.03
N GLN A 169 7.62 18.02 -19.89
CA GLN A 169 7.63 17.32 -18.61
C GLN A 169 6.42 16.39 -18.52
N MET A 170 6.62 15.20 -17.93
CA MET A 170 5.52 14.31 -17.55
C MET A 170 4.62 14.98 -16.51
N ASP A 171 3.31 14.78 -16.65
CA ASP A 171 2.35 15.26 -15.64
C ASP A 171 2.59 14.54 -14.31
N PRO A 172 2.41 15.20 -13.16
CA PRO A 172 2.49 14.52 -11.87
C PRO A 172 1.43 13.41 -11.78
N VAL A 173 1.75 12.34 -11.04
CA VAL A 173 0.75 11.30 -10.74
C VAL A 173 -0.31 11.90 -9.83
N THR A 174 -1.58 11.80 -10.24
CA THR A 174 -2.72 12.28 -9.47
C THR A 174 -3.83 11.23 -9.46
N ALA A 175 -4.75 11.33 -8.51
CA ALA A 175 -5.94 10.48 -8.50
C ALA A 175 -6.82 10.80 -9.72
N GLU A 176 -7.47 9.78 -10.28
CA GLU A 176 -8.39 9.92 -11.41
C GLU A 176 -9.66 10.72 -11.06
N CYS A 177 -9.96 10.83 -9.77
CA CYS A 177 -11.03 11.62 -9.21
C CYS A 177 -10.54 12.29 -7.92
N THR A 178 -10.49 13.63 -7.92
CA THR A 178 -10.12 14.43 -6.75
C THR A 178 -11.37 15.04 -6.13
N LEU A 179 -11.63 14.72 -4.86
CA LEU A 179 -12.81 15.16 -4.15
C LEU A 179 -12.47 16.29 -3.17
N PRO A 180 -13.19 17.43 -3.19
CA PRO A 180 -12.97 18.50 -2.22
C PRO A 180 -13.31 18.01 -0.81
N THR A 181 -12.37 18.16 0.13
CA THR A 181 -12.58 17.84 1.56
C THR A 181 -12.54 19.09 2.45
N GLY A 182 -12.55 20.28 1.85
CA GLY A 182 -12.45 21.55 2.58
C GLY A 182 -13.59 21.77 3.58
N GLU A 183 -14.76 21.21 3.32
CA GLU A 183 -15.90 21.25 4.25
C GLU A 183 -15.65 20.45 5.54
N PHE A 184 -14.64 19.56 5.55
CA PHE A 184 -14.31 18.71 6.69
C PHE A 184 -13.08 19.18 7.48
N VAL A 185 -12.57 20.40 7.23
CA VAL A 185 -11.33 20.90 7.90
C VAL A 185 -11.46 20.92 9.42
N ASN A 186 -12.62 21.33 9.94
CA ASN A 186 -12.92 21.36 11.37
C ASN A 186 -13.62 20.10 11.88
N PHE A 187 -13.62 19.01 11.09
CA PHE A 187 -14.28 17.78 11.48
C PHE A 187 -13.55 17.08 12.63
N GLY A 188 -14.28 16.78 13.68
CA GLY A 188 -13.85 16.03 14.85
C GLY A 188 -14.99 15.76 15.83
N ASP A 189 -15.08 14.52 16.30
CA ASP A 189 -16.04 14.14 17.34
C ASP A 189 -15.74 14.92 18.64
N ILE A 190 -16.80 15.34 19.33
CA ILE A 190 -16.72 16.23 20.50
C ILE A 190 -16.72 15.38 21.78
N PRO A 191 -15.69 15.48 22.65
CA PRO A 191 -15.69 14.77 23.92
C PRO A 191 -16.78 15.33 24.85
N VAL A 192 -17.51 14.44 25.51
CA VAL A 192 -18.54 14.76 26.49
C VAL A 192 -18.07 14.25 27.85
N ILE A 193 -17.69 15.17 28.73
CA ILE A 193 -17.06 14.84 30.01
C ILE A 193 -18.13 14.59 31.07
N PRO A 194 -18.09 13.46 31.80
CA PRO A 194 -18.97 13.22 32.93
C PRO A 194 -18.80 14.24 34.07
N GLN A 195 -19.87 14.48 34.82
CA GLN A 195 -19.83 15.29 36.04
C GLN A 195 -19.34 14.43 37.22
N ALA A 196 -18.17 14.77 37.75
CA ALA A 196 -17.56 14.00 38.84
C ALA A 196 -18.45 13.93 40.10
N ALA A 197 -19.17 15.00 40.42
CA ALA A 197 -19.91 15.14 41.67
C ALA A 197 -21.08 14.14 41.86
N GLY A 198 -21.67 13.60 40.78
CA GLY A 198 -22.67 12.53 40.89
C GLY A 198 -22.40 11.32 40.01
N SER A 199 -21.15 11.18 39.56
CA SER A 199 -20.65 9.89 39.08
C SER A 199 -20.28 8.99 40.27
N THR A 200 -20.62 7.71 40.23
CA THR A 200 -20.44 6.76 41.35
C THR A 200 -20.04 5.36 40.88
N ALA A 201 -19.24 4.66 41.68
CA ALA A 201 -18.90 3.25 41.48
C ALA A 201 -19.40 2.40 42.66
N SER A 202 -19.95 1.22 42.38
CA SER A 202 -20.41 0.30 43.45
C SER A 202 -19.26 -0.37 44.22
N SER A 203 -18.05 -0.35 43.67
CA SER A 203 -16.81 -0.83 44.29
C SER A 203 -15.66 0.06 43.84
N PHE A 204 -14.75 0.41 44.73
CA PHE A 204 -13.52 1.12 44.36
C PHE A 204 -12.41 0.83 45.37
N GLN A 205 -11.18 0.95 44.91
CA GLN A 205 -10.01 0.99 45.76
C GLN A 205 -9.73 2.47 46.13
N PRO A 206 -9.54 2.81 47.42
CA PRO A 206 -9.20 4.18 47.81
C PRO A 206 -7.98 4.72 47.03
N GLY A 207 -8.13 5.88 46.38
CA GLY A 207 -7.12 6.48 45.51
C GLY A 207 -7.20 6.08 44.04
N TYR A 208 -8.12 5.17 43.70
CA TYR A 208 -8.44 4.70 42.34
C TYR A 208 -9.96 4.82 42.10
N ASP A 209 -10.52 5.93 42.56
CA ASP A 209 -11.93 6.27 42.53
C ASP A 209 -12.44 6.49 41.09
N ILE A 210 -13.76 6.65 40.92
CA ILE A 210 -14.37 6.69 39.59
C ILE A 210 -13.93 7.90 38.74
N ASP A 211 -13.55 9.03 39.36
CA ASP A 211 -13.06 10.22 38.66
C ASP A 211 -11.78 9.93 37.86
N LYS A 212 -10.98 8.96 38.30
CA LYS A 212 -9.80 8.45 37.58
C LYS A 212 -10.12 7.67 36.30
N SER A 213 -11.39 7.49 35.98
CA SER A 213 -11.80 6.90 34.71
C SER A 213 -12.20 7.92 33.65
N PHE A 214 -12.13 9.22 33.93
CA PHE A 214 -12.49 10.27 32.96
C PHE A 214 -11.77 11.60 33.25
N ASP A 215 -10.58 11.55 33.84
CA ASP A 215 -9.78 12.74 34.15
C ASP A 215 -8.85 13.17 33.00
N GLY A 216 -8.80 12.37 31.93
CA GLY A 216 -8.00 12.61 30.73
C GLY A 216 -6.55 12.16 30.87
N ASP A 217 -6.15 11.54 31.98
CA ASP A 217 -4.78 11.06 32.22
C ASP A 217 -4.68 9.55 32.10
N LEU A 218 -4.05 9.08 31.03
CA LEU A 218 -3.82 7.65 30.77
C LEU A 218 -2.89 6.96 31.80
N ASN A 219 -2.25 7.72 32.69
CA ASN A 219 -1.40 7.19 33.76
C ASN A 219 -2.14 7.00 35.09
N THR A 220 -3.35 7.55 35.23
CA THR A 220 -4.24 7.22 36.34
C THR A 220 -5.21 6.12 35.92
N LEU A 221 -5.93 5.54 36.89
CA LEU A 221 -6.96 4.53 36.59
C LEU A 221 -7.99 4.43 37.72
N TYR A 222 -9.21 4.07 37.33
CA TYR A 222 -10.19 3.49 38.24
C TYR A 222 -9.87 2.02 38.48
N HIS A 223 -10.05 1.57 39.73
CA HIS A 223 -9.93 0.15 40.10
C HIS A 223 -10.99 -0.24 41.12
N SER A 224 -11.64 -1.38 40.93
CA SER A 224 -12.52 -1.98 41.94
C SER A 224 -11.73 -2.38 43.20
N ASN A 225 -12.41 -2.59 44.32
CA ASN A 225 -11.74 -2.86 45.60
C ASN A 225 -10.87 -4.13 45.56
N TRP A 226 -9.63 -4.09 46.05
CA TRP A 226 -8.71 -5.23 45.97
C TRP A 226 -9.08 -6.44 46.82
N SER A 227 -9.96 -6.28 47.82
CA SER A 227 -10.34 -7.34 48.75
C SER A 227 -11.80 -7.78 48.66
N THR A 228 -12.70 -6.88 48.23
CA THR A 228 -14.16 -7.10 48.33
C THR A 228 -14.91 -6.85 47.02
N THR A 229 -14.24 -6.93 45.86
CA THR A 229 -14.92 -6.80 44.55
C THR A 229 -16.03 -7.86 44.43
N SER A 230 -17.24 -7.40 44.08
CA SER A 230 -18.39 -8.24 43.75
C SER A 230 -18.97 -7.78 42.41
N PHE A 231 -19.25 -8.73 41.52
CA PHE A 231 -19.84 -8.46 40.21
C PHE A 231 -21.38 -8.59 40.26
N PRO A 232 -22.11 -7.76 39.50
CA PRO A 232 -21.60 -6.73 38.59
C PRO A 232 -21.05 -5.51 39.32
N VAL A 233 -19.93 -4.97 38.84
CA VAL A 233 -19.40 -3.67 39.28
C VAL A 233 -20.11 -2.60 38.44
N SER A 234 -20.90 -1.74 39.10
CA SER A 234 -21.68 -0.70 38.46
C SER A 234 -20.92 0.62 38.49
N LEU A 235 -20.63 1.17 37.32
CA LEU A 235 -20.08 2.51 37.11
C LEU A 235 -21.18 3.41 36.53
N ILE A 236 -21.56 4.43 37.27
CA ILE A 236 -22.61 5.38 36.88
C ILE A 236 -21.93 6.72 36.61
N TYR A 237 -22.10 7.22 35.40
CA TYR A 237 -21.56 8.50 34.93
C TYR A 237 -22.71 9.50 34.77
N GLU A 238 -22.65 10.63 35.46
CA GLU A 238 -23.63 11.72 35.34
C GLU A 238 -23.25 12.70 34.23
N PHE A 239 -24.24 13.21 33.50
CA PHE A 239 -24.09 14.21 32.44
C PHE A 239 -25.13 15.32 32.61
N ASN A 240 -25.06 16.35 31.77
CA ASN A 240 -25.97 17.50 31.85
C ASN A 240 -27.43 17.23 31.38
N GLY A 241 -27.72 16.06 30.81
CA GLY A 241 -29.05 15.76 30.25
C GLY A 241 -29.41 16.57 28.99
N GLN A 242 -28.44 17.18 28.33
CA GLN A 242 -28.64 18.08 27.18
C GLN A 242 -27.77 17.71 25.98
N THR A 243 -26.53 17.28 26.20
CA THR A 243 -25.58 16.97 25.14
C THR A 243 -25.82 15.54 24.62
N PRO A 244 -26.03 15.36 23.29
CA PRO A 244 -26.11 14.02 22.71
C PRO A 244 -24.77 13.26 22.80
N ILE A 245 -24.82 11.96 23.03
CA ILE A 245 -23.67 11.05 23.06
C ILE A 245 -23.96 9.91 22.08
N ASN A 246 -22.98 9.56 21.26
CA ASN A 246 -23.10 8.57 20.19
C ASN A 246 -22.31 7.29 20.47
N TYR A 247 -21.22 7.38 21.23
CA TYR A 247 -20.39 6.23 21.56
C TYR A 247 -19.53 6.49 22.79
N LEU A 248 -18.97 5.41 23.33
CA LEU A 248 -17.91 5.46 24.33
C LEU A 248 -16.66 4.69 23.88
N LYS A 249 -15.51 5.07 24.44
CA LYS A 249 -14.23 4.40 24.27
C LYS A 249 -13.69 3.97 25.64
N TYR A 250 -13.49 2.67 25.79
CA TYR A 250 -12.80 2.05 26.91
C TYR A 250 -11.31 1.95 26.63
N ILE A 251 -10.51 2.50 27.54
CA ILE A 251 -9.06 2.40 27.52
C ILE A 251 -8.65 1.64 28.80
N PRO A 252 -8.11 0.41 28.66
CA PRO A 252 -7.57 -0.35 29.78
C PRO A 252 -6.43 0.41 30.49
N ARG A 253 -6.04 -0.08 31.66
CA ARG A 253 -4.82 0.38 32.35
C ARG A 253 -3.58 0.29 31.44
N GLN A 254 -2.67 1.26 31.56
CA GLN A 254 -1.48 1.38 30.69
C GLN A 254 -0.17 0.87 31.32
N ASP A 255 -0.21 0.42 32.58
CA ASP A 255 0.95 0.02 33.37
C ASP A 255 1.46 -1.41 33.08
N GLY A 256 0.94 -2.07 32.03
CA GLY A 256 1.31 -3.41 31.62
C GLY A 256 0.72 -4.56 32.46
N ASN A 257 -0.02 -4.25 33.53
CA ASN A 257 -0.78 -5.25 34.28
C ASN A 257 -2.13 -5.52 33.60
N VAL A 258 -2.70 -6.71 33.82
CA VAL A 258 -3.97 -7.14 33.20
C VAL A 258 -5.14 -7.12 34.17
N ASN A 259 -4.91 -6.90 35.47
CA ASN A 259 -5.96 -6.91 36.50
C ASN A 259 -7.03 -5.88 36.19
N GLY A 260 -8.26 -6.38 36.10
CA GLY A 260 -9.43 -5.54 35.92
C GLY A 260 -9.82 -5.26 34.48
N ASN A 261 -9.09 -5.75 33.48
CA ASN A 261 -9.51 -5.60 32.09
C ASN A 261 -10.94 -6.13 31.91
N PHE A 262 -11.85 -5.28 31.43
CA PHE A 262 -13.27 -5.61 31.33
C PHE A 262 -13.49 -6.79 30.38
N GLY A 263 -14.37 -7.71 30.75
CA GLY A 263 -14.88 -8.75 29.86
C GLY A 263 -16.30 -8.42 29.44
N ASN A 264 -17.29 -9.17 29.93
CA ASN A 264 -18.69 -8.90 29.62
C ASN A 264 -19.16 -7.62 30.32
N ILE A 265 -19.79 -6.71 29.58
CA ILE A 265 -20.37 -5.48 30.09
C ILE A 265 -21.80 -5.28 29.57
N LYS A 266 -22.61 -4.56 30.34
CA LYS A 266 -23.91 -4.05 29.92
C LYS A 266 -23.93 -2.53 30.03
N ILE A 267 -24.40 -1.86 28.98
CA ILE A 267 -24.50 -0.40 28.91
C ILE A 267 -25.98 -0.03 28.89
N SER A 268 -26.37 0.85 29.79
CA SER A 268 -27.72 1.41 29.87
C SER A 268 -27.68 2.90 30.17
N TYR A 269 -28.77 3.61 29.91
CA TYR A 269 -28.87 5.04 30.19
C TYR A 269 -30.25 5.42 30.71
N ASN A 270 -30.33 6.54 31.43
CA ASN A 270 -31.58 7.22 31.71
C ASN A 270 -31.49 8.68 31.27
N THR A 271 -32.60 9.40 31.30
CA THR A 271 -32.69 10.79 30.82
C THR A 271 -33.38 11.66 31.86
N VAL A 272 -33.34 12.99 31.67
CA VAL A 272 -34.05 13.93 32.55
C VAL A 272 -35.56 13.63 32.59
N SER A 273 -36.14 13.18 31.48
CA SER A 273 -37.58 12.89 31.37
C SER A 273 -37.96 11.45 31.75
N ASN A 274 -37.00 10.53 31.85
CA ASN A 274 -37.23 9.14 32.21
C ASN A 274 -36.09 8.61 33.08
N SER A 275 -36.38 8.37 34.36
CA SER A 275 -35.42 7.88 35.35
C SER A 275 -35.10 6.39 35.24
N ASN A 276 -35.91 5.61 34.51
CA ASN A 276 -35.66 4.19 34.30
C ASN A 276 -34.52 3.97 33.30
N TYR A 277 -33.63 3.03 33.62
CA TYR A 277 -32.53 2.67 32.73
C TYR A 277 -33.06 1.88 31.53
N THR A 278 -32.77 2.40 30.33
CA THR A 278 -32.98 1.73 29.05
C THR A 278 -31.66 1.12 28.61
N GLU A 279 -31.67 -0.17 28.27
CA GLU A 279 -30.48 -0.87 27.78
C GLU A 279 -30.08 -0.36 26.38
N ILE A 280 -28.80 -0.09 26.19
CA ILE A 280 -28.21 0.25 24.89
C ILE A 280 -27.67 -1.00 24.23
N SER A 281 -26.82 -1.74 24.95
CA SER A 281 -26.15 -2.93 24.44
C SER A 281 -25.50 -3.77 25.53
N THR A 282 -25.22 -5.03 25.20
CA THR A 282 -24.36 -5.94 25.97
C THR A 282 -23.17 -6.32 25.08
N LEU A 283 -21.95 -6.19 25.60
CA LEU A 283 -20.69 -6.33 24.84
C LEU A 283 -19.68 -7.18 25.61
N ASN A 284 -18.74 -7.81 24.91
CA ASN A 284 -17.60 -8.51 25.50
C ASN A 284 -16.29 -7.83 25.07
N PHE A 285 -15.54 -7.28 26.03
CA PHE A 285 -14.24 -6.64 25.83
C PHE A 285 -13.05 -7.61 25.95
N GLU A 286 -13.33 -8.91 26.05
CA GLU A 286 -12.41 -10.04 25.97
C GLU A 286 -11.36 -10.08 27.10
N GLN A 287 -11.48 -9.22 28.12
CA GLN A 287 -10.52 -9.12 29.22
C GLN A 287 -9.08 -8.84 28.74
N THR A 288 -8.97 -8.09 27.64
CA THR A 288 -7.69 -7.76 26.98
C THR A 288 -7.21 -6.36 27.34
N GLY A 289 -5.89 -6.12 27.24
CA GLY A 289 -5.29 -4.80 27.37
C GLY A 289 -5.44 -3.93 26.12
N VAL A 290 -6.47 -4.18 25.30
CA VAL A 290 -6.71 -3.48 24.02
C VAL A 290 -7.89 -2.53 24.19
N SER A 291 -7.75 -1.28 23.74
CA SER A 291 -8.84 -0.31 23.73
C SER A 291 -10.04 -0.79 22.92
N LYS A 292 -11.26 -0.49 23.38
CA LYS A 292 -12.50 -0.89 22.74
C LYS A 292 -13.43 0.31 22.57
N THR A 293 -14.07 0.41 21.40
CA THR A 293 -15.09 1.43 21.13
C THR A 293 -16.47 0.78 21.04
N ALA A 294 -17.44 1.32 21.78
CA ALA A 294 -18.83 0.89 21.81
C ALA A 294 -19.74 1.98 21.22
N TYR A 295 -20.16 1.77 19.97
CA TYR A 295 -21.10 2.65 19.27
C TYR A 295 -22.53 2.37 19.70
N PHE A 296 -23.31 3.43 19.93
CA PHE A 296 -24.73 3.33 20.25
C PHE A 296 -25.56 3.21 18.96
N PRO A 297 -26.71 2.51 18.98
CA PRO A 297 -27.59 2.39 17.82
C PRO A 297 -28.11 3.74 17.29
N SER A 298 -28.27 4.72 18.18
CA SER A 298 -28.63 6.10 17.89
C SER A 298 -28.00 7.02 18.93
N ALA A 299 -27.91 8.32 18.63
CA ALA A 299 -27.54 9.31 19.64
C ALA A 299 -28.51 9.27 20.82
N ILE A 300 -28.00 9.37 22.03
CA ILE A 300 -28.79 9.48 23.27
C ILE A 300 -28.47 10.80 23.96
N THR A 301 -29.42 11.36 24.72
CA THR A 301 -29.18 12.55 25.55
C THR A 301 -29.33 12.16 27.02
N PRO A 302 -28.30 11.56 27.63
CA PRO A 302 -28.41 10.93 28.94
C PRO A 302 -28.30 11.93 30.09
N LEU A 303 -29.02 11.67 31.18
CA LEU A 303 -28.68 12.20 32.50
C LEU A 303 -27.63 11.29 33.16
N HIS A 304 -27.79 9.96 33.04
CA HIS A 304 -26.77 9.00 33.45
C HIS A 304 -26.53 7.95 32.36
N ILE A 305 -25.27 7.55 32.20
CA ILE A 305 -24.91 6.27 31.58
C ILE A 305 -24.41 5.33 32.68
N LYS A 306 -24.96 4.12 32.72
CA LYS A 306 -24.54 3.05 33.63
C LYS A 306 -23.84 1.96 32.82
N ILE A 307 -22.62 1.64 33.24
CA ILE A 307 -21.83 0.51 32.76
C ILE A 307 -21.78 -0.52 33.87
N GLU A 308 -22.43 -1.66 33.64
CA GLU A 308 -22.36 -2.82 34.52
C GLU A 308 -21.28 -3.75 33.98
N VAL A 309 -20.12 -3.77 34.63
CA VAL A 309 -19.07 -4.75 34.33
C VAL A 309 -19.52 -6.06 34.96
N LEU A 310 -19.79 -7.07 34.14
CA LEU A 310 -20.33 -8.37 34.57
C LEU A 310 -19.20 -9.35 34.93
N ASP A 311 -18.06 -9.24 34.27
CA ASP A 311 -16.81 -9.91 34.65
C ASP A 311 -15.59 -9.09 34.20
N GLY A 312 -14.45 -9.37 34.81
CA GLY A 312 -13.18 -8.76 34.44
C GLY A 312 -11.99 -9.61 34.85
N LYS A 313 -10.84 -9.34 34.24
CA LYS A 313 -9.63 -10.15 34.40
C LYS A 313 -9.21 -10.22 35.87
N ASN A 314 -8.92 -11.44 36.33
CA ASN A 314 -8.53 -11.74 37.71
C ASN A 314 -9.57 -11.26 38.76
N ASN A 315 -10.86 -11.24 38.38
CA ASN A 315 -11.99 -10.84 39.23
C ASN A 315 -11.92 -9.39 39.74
N PHE A 316 -11.39 -8.49 38.92
CA PHE A 316 -11.42 -7.04 39.18
C PHE A 316 -12.08 -6.30 38.01
N ALA A 317 -12.37 -5.02 38.20
CA ALA A 317 -12.75 -4.10 37.13
C ALA A 317 -11.83 -2.87 37.20
N SER A 318 -11.18 -2.52 36.09
CA SER A 318 -10.32 -1.34 35.96
C SER A 318 -10.34 -0.74 34.56
N CYS A 319 -10.11 0.58 34.50
CA CYS A 319 -9.88 1.34 33.27
C CYS A 319 -8.97 2.51 33.58
N ALA A 320 -8.09 2.86 32.63
CA ALA A 320 -7.46 4.17 32.65
C ALA A 320 -8.50 5.24 32.29
N GLU A 321 -9.29 4.98 31.23
CA GLU A 321 -10.25 5.96 30.74
C GLU A 321 -11.51 5.30 30.17
N LEU A 322 -12.64 5.95 30.38
CA LEU A 322 -13.94 5.74 29.78
C LEU A 322 -14.41 7.08 29.20
N GLN A 323 -14.14 7.26 27.91
CA GLN A 323 -14.36 8.50 27.21
C GLN A 323 -15.67 8.44 26.44
N PHE A 324 -16.47 9.52 26.50
CA PHE A 324 -17.76 9.60 25.81
C PHE A 324 -17.70 10.68 24.74
N PHE A 325 -18.36 10.45 23.61
CA PHE A 325 -18.26 11.32 22.46
C PHE A 325 -19.60 11.56 21.78
N GLN A 326 -19.81 12.81 21.38
CA GLN A 326 -20.79 13.20 20.38
C GLN A 326 -20.12 13.13 19.00
N THR A 327 -20.77 12.54 18.01
CA THR A 327 -20.28 12.63 16.63
C THR A 327 -20.31 14.08 16.15
N ASP A 328 -19.36 14.47 15.32
CA ASP A 328 -19.32 15.84 14.77
C ASP A 328 -20.69 16.25 14.18
N PRO A 329 -21.27 17.39 14.60
CA PRO A 329 -22.55 17.88 14.07
C PRO A 329 -22.57 18.11 12.55
N ASN A 330 -21.40 18.28 11.93
CA ASN A 330 -21.22 18.40 10.47
C ASN A 330 -21.07 17.04 9.77
N THR A 331 -21.26 15.92 10.47
CA THR A 331 -21.38 14.60 9.84
C THR A 331 -22.49 14.64 8.79
N PRO A 332 -22.22 14.33 7.51
CA PRO A 332 -23.22 14.41 6.46
C PRO A 332 -24.42 13.49 6.76
N ASP A 333 -25.64 14.04 6.65
CA ASP A 333 -26.84 13.22 6.60
C ASP A 333 -26.87 12.45 5.28
N LEU A 334 -26.42 11.20 5.35
CA LEU A 334 -26.33 10.30 4.20
C LEU A 334 -27.70 10.01 3.56
N SER A 335 -28.79 10.11 4.34
CA SER A 335 -30.15 9.84 3.83
C SER A 335 -30.63 10.92 2.86
N ALA A 336 -30.12 12.16 2.98
CA ALA A 336 -30.42 13.27 2.09
C ALA A 336 -30.03 13.01 0.62
N TYR A 337 -29.09 12.09 0.38
CA TYR A 337 -28.59 11.74 -0.94
C TYR A 337 -29.27 10.51 -1.56
N SER A 338 -30.32 9.98 -0.92
CA SER A 338 -31.06 8.80 -1.39
C SER A 338 -31.75 9.01 -2.74
N ALA A 339 -32.01 10.26 -3.17
CA ALA A 339 -32.51 10.57 -4.50
C ALA A 339 -31.43 10.51 -5.60
N ILE A 340 -30.15 10.59 -5.22
CA ILE A 340 -29.01 10.64 -6.14
C ILE A 340 -28.34 9.26 -6.28
N PHE A 341 -28.08 8.59 -5.16
CA PHE A 341 -27.34 7.31 -5.15
C PHE A 341 -28.29 6.13 -4.95
N SER A 342 -27.96 4.98 -5.55
CA SER A 342 -28.77 3.76 -5.50
C SER A 342 -28.33 2.76 -4.44
N ASP A 343 -27.18 2.99 -3.79
CA ASP A 343 -26.54 2.04 -2.89
C ASP A 343 -25.94 2.75 -1.65
N PRO A 344 -25.79 2.04 -0.51
CA PRO A 344 -25.30 2.63 0.74
C PRO A 344 -23.81 3.03 0.71
N LEU A 345 -23.06 2.64 -0.33
CA LEU A 345 -21.65 3.00 -0.48
C LEU A 345 -21.45 4.26 -1.33
N PHE A 346 -22.53 4.86 -1.83
CA PHE A 346 -22.47 6.04 -2.71
C PHE A 346 -21.64 5.77 -3.97
N SER A 347 -21.72 4.54 -4.48
CA SER A 347 -20.89 4.06 -5.59
C SER A 347 -21.58 4.11 -6.95
N THR A 348 -22.90 4.25 -6.97
CA THR A 348 -23.71 4.21 -8.19
C THR A 348 -24.82 5.26 -8.14
N LEU A 349 -24.92 6.04 -9.21
CA LEU A 349 -25.99 7.00 -9.40
C LEU A 349 -27.27 6.28 -9.83
N LYS A 350 -28.42 6.80 -9.40
CA LYS A 350 -29.70 6.37 -9.95
C LYS A 350 -29.77 6.74 -11.45
N PRO A 351 -30.41 5.91 -12.30
CA PRO A 351 -30.50 6.18 -13.75
C PRO A 351 -31.14 7.51 -14.12
N SER A 352 -31.98 8.08 -13.26
CA SER A 352 -32.68 9.34 -13.47
C SER A 352 -31.86 10.59 -13.15
N VAL A 353 -30.65 10.44 -12.59
CA VAL A 353 -29.83 11.58 -12.17
C VAL A 353 -29.31 12.34 -13.38
N THR A 354 -29.54 13.65 -13.38
CA THR A 354 -29.08 14.58 -14.41
C THR A 354 -27.94 15.47 -13.89
N GLN A 355 -27.26 16.15 -14.81
CA GLN A 355 -26.25 17.16 -14.44
C GLN A 355 -26.85 18.31 -13.60
N GLN A 356 -28.14 18.63 -13.77
CA GLN A 356 -28.83 19.63 -12.97
C GLN A 356 -28.97 19.16 -11.51
N ASP A 357 -29.32 17.90 -11.30
CA ASP A 357 -29.44 17.31 -9.95
C ASP A 357 -28.08 17.32 -9.24
N ILE A 358 -27.00 16.96 -9.96
CA ILE A 358 -25.63 17.00 -9.44
C ILE A 358 -25.22 18.44 -9.08
N ASN A 359 -25.56 19.41 -9.93
CA ASN A 359 -25.22 20.81 -9.68
C ASN A 359 -25.90 21.39 -8.43
N ALA A 360 -27.08 20.88 -8.08
CA ALA A 360 -27.86 21.27 -6.92
C ALA A 360 -27.35 20.66 -5.59
N ILE A 361 -26.41 19.71 -5.62
CA ILE A 361 -25.82 19.14 -4.42
C ILE A 361 -25.01 20.21 -3.67
N ALA A 362 -25.36 20.45 -2.40
CA ALA A 362 -24.73 21.46 -1.56
C ALA A 362 -23.32 21.08 -1.10
N SER A 363 -23.11 19.84 -0.64
CA SER A 363 -21.79 19.35 -0.21
C SER A 363 -20.84 19.29 -1.42
N PRO A 364 -19.72 20.03 -1.41
CA PRO A 364 -18.72 19.95 -2.47
C PRO A 364 -18.14 18.54 -2.64
N PHE A 365 -17.97 17.79 -1.55
CA PHE A 365 -17.51 16.41 -1.59
C PHE A 365 -18.50 15.50 -2.34
N MET A 366 -19.78 15.49 -1.93
CA MET A 366 -20.80 14.63 -2.52
C MET A 366 -21.10 15.01 -3.97
N LYS A 367 -21.05 16.31 -4.29
CA LYS A 367 -21.14 16.82 -5.66
C LYS A 367 -19.99 16.29 -6.53
N GLY A 368 -18.76 16.38 -6.03
CA GLY A 368 -17.58 15.86 -6.72
C GLY A 368 -17.66 14.36 -6.98
N LEU A 369 -18.10 13.59 -5.98
CA LEU A 369 -18.27 12.14 -6.12
C LEU A 369 -19.33 11.80 -7.17
N ALA A 370 -20.48 12.46 -7.12
CA ALA A 370 -21.53 12.28 -8.12
C ALA A 370 -21.04 12.66 -9.52
N GLN A 371 -20.28 13.76 -9.66
CA GLN A 371 -19.72 14.18 -10.94
C GLN A 371 -18.72 13.15 -11.52
N CYS A 372 -17.81 12.61 -10.71
CA CYS A 372 -16.86 11.60 -11.18
C CYS A 372 -17.56 10.32 -11.66
N LEU A 373 -18.63 9.91 -10.96
CA LEU A 373 -19.47 8.79 -11.37
C LEU A 373 -20.21 9.08 -12.67
N PHE A 374 -20.80 10.28 -12.80
CA PHE A 374 -21.52 10.70 -14.00
C PHE A 374 -20.61 10.76 -15.24
N ASN A 375 -19.37 11.22 -15.06
CA ASN A 375 -18.37 11.31 -16.14
C ASN A 375 -17.66 9.97 -16.43
N ASN A 376 -17.97 8.90 -15.69
CA ASN A 376 -17.27 7.61 -15.78
C ASN A 376 -15.75 7.68 -15.57
N THR A 377 -15.26 8.65 -14.80
CA THR A 377 -13.82 8.75 -14.47
C THR A 377 -13.46 8.00 -13.18
N TYR A 378 -14.45 7.49 -12.44
CA TYR A 378 -14.26 6.83 -11.17
C TYR A 378 -13.91 5.33 -11.33
N THR A 379 -12.70 4.92 -10.93
CA THR A 379 -12.25 3.52 -11.10
C THR A 379 -12.86 2.58 -10.07
N LYS A 380 -14.13 2.22 -10.26
CA LYS A 380 -14.91 1.37 -9.33
C LYS A 380 -14.20 0.07 -8.96
N LYS A 381 -13.46 -0.55 -9.88
CA LYS A 381 -12.73 -1.82 -9.67
C LYS A 381 -11.89 -1.85 -8.39
N TYR A 382 -11.22 -0.74 -8.06
CA TYR A 382 -10.36 -0.64 -6.88
C TYR A 382 -11.01 0.14 -5.75
N ARG A 383 -11.89 1.08 -6.07
CA ARG A 383 -12.53 1.93 -5.06
C ARG A 383 -13.68 1.23 -4.35
N VAL A 384 -14.46 0.43 -5.07
CA VAL A 384 -15.66 -0.25 -4.58
C VAL A 384 -15.40 -1.74 -4.54
N GLN A 385 -15.11 -2.27 -3.36
CA GLN A 385 -14.66 -3.64 -3.19
C GLN A 385 -15.31 -4.31 -1.98
N ASN A 386 -15.42 -5.64 -2.07
CA ASN A 386 -15.80 -6.48 -0.94
C ASN A 386 -14.56 -7.10 -0.32
N PHE A 387 -14.47 -7.05 1.00
CA PHE A 387 -13.34 -7.57 1.77
C PHE A 387 -13.82 -8.66 2.71
N THR A 388 -13.19 -9.83 2.62
CA THR A 388 -13.55 -10.97 3.46
C THR A 388 -12.69 -11.02 4.71
N ALA A 389 -13.24 -11.60 5.78
CA ALA A 389 -12.48 -11.89 6.99
C ALA A 389 -11.40 -12.96 6.78
N TYR A 390 -10.33 -12.85 7.58
CA TYR A 390 -9.27 -13.85 7.73
C TYR A 390 -9.10 -14.22 9.21
N LYS A 391 -8.55 -15.40 9.49
CA LYS A 391 -8.33 -15.85 10.87
C LYS A 391 -7.27 -14.97 11.54
N LYS A 392 -7.40 -14.66 12.83
CA LYS A 392 -6.38 -13.90 13.57
C LYS A 392 -5.02 -14.62 13.50
N ASN A 393 -3.97 -13.89 13.12
CA ASN A 393 -2.61 -14.46 12.98
C ASN A 393 -2.10 -15.04 14.31
N GLU A 394 -2.41 -14.40 15.43
CA GLU A 394 -2.08 -14.92 16.77
C GLU A 394 -2.72 -16.28 17.06
N SER A 395 -3.99 -16.45 16.65
CA SER A 395 -4.72 -17.72 16.81
C SER A 395 -4.12 -18.83 15.96
N ILE A 396 -3.68 -18.52 14.73
CA ILE A 396 -2.92 -19.45 13.88
C ILE A 396 -1.58 -19.82 14.54
N ASN A 397 -0.81 -18.82 14.96
CA ASN A 397 0.50 -18.98 15.60
C ASN A 397 0.40 -19.87 16.84
N THR A 398 -0.57 -19.62 17.71
CA THR A 398 -0.79 -20.39 18.94
C THR A 398 -1.24 -21.82 18.65
N GLN A 399 -2.19 -21.99 17.73
CA GLN A 399 -2.76 -23.30 17.42
C GLN A 399 -1.74 -24.23 16.74
N TYR A 400 -1.01 -23.73 15.75
CA TYR A 400 -0.11 -24.54 14.93
C TYR A 400 1.35 -24.41 15.29
N LYS A 401 1.69 -23.46 16.17
CA LYS A 401 3.06 -23.21 16.60
C LYS A 401 3.96 -22.85 15.41
N ILE A 402 3.50 -21.93 14.57
CA ILE A 402 4.21 -21.44 13.38
C ILE A 402 4.41 -19.93 13.46
N GLY A 403 5.37 -19.38 12.70
CA GLY A 403 5.55 -17.94 12.56
C GLY A 403 4.35 -17.28 11.87
N ASN A 404 4.27 -15.94 11.90
CA ASN A 404 3.02 -15.16 11.84
C ASN A 404 2.05 -15.54 10.72
N TYR A 405 1.64 -14.70 9.81
CA TYR A 405 1.10 -15.00 8.48
C TYR A 405 0.89 -13.59 7.89
N ASN A 406 0.37 -13.46 6.69
CA ASN A 406 0.20 -12.16 6.07
C ASN A 406 -0.69 -11.26 6.93
N ALA A 407 -0.16 -10.10 7.35
CA ALA A 407 -0.89 -9.06 8.08
C ALA A 407 -1.59 -8.05 7.13
N TYR A 408 -1.53 -8.30 5.82
CA TYR A 408 -1.98 -7.45 4.72
C TYR A 408 -2.79 -8.26 3.69
N GLU A 409 -3.72 -9.11 4.14
CA GLU A 409 -4.44 -10.06 3.28
C GLU A 409 -5.37 -9.42 2.24
N ASN A 410 -5.86 -8.21 2.54
CA ASN A 410 -6.84 -7.48 1.76
C ASN A 410 -6.22 -6.18 1.23
N PRO A 411 -5.32 -6.22 0.23
CA PRO A 411 -4.86 -5.02 -0.45
C PRO A 411 -6.03 -4.27 -1.06
N ALA A 412 -6.04 -2.94 -0.89
CA ALA A 412 -7.01 -2.06 -1.53
C ALA A 412 -6.59 -1.71 -2.96
N GLY A 413 -5.30 -1.81 -3.29
CA GLY A 413 -4.76 -1.38 -4.59
C GLY A 413 -4.66 0.14 -4.71
N ILE A 414 -4.72 0.84 -3.58
CA ILE A 414 -4.74 2.30 -3.49
C ILE A 414 -3.57 2.73 -2.62
N VAL A 415 -2.88 3.76 -3.07
CA VAL A 415 -1.78 4.42 -2.37
C VAL A 415 -2.31 5.70 -1.74
N PHE A 416 -1.99 5.87 -0.48
CA PHE A 416 -2.33 7.05 0.30
C PHE A 416 -1.12 7.95 0.47
N GLN A 417 -1.40 9.24 0.61
CA GLN A 417 -0.40 10.27 0.84
C GLN A 417 -0.53 10.80 2.28
N PRO A 418 0.58 11.12 2.94
CA PRO A 418 0.54 11.71 4.28
C PRO A 418 -0.13 13.09 4.22
N ASN A 419 -0.70 13.52 5.34
CA ASN A 419 -1.37 14.80 5.51
C ASN A 419 -2.57 15.01 4.57
N THR A 420 -3.23 13.92 4.18
CA THR A 420 -4.46 13.96 3.37
C THR A 420 -5.68 13.58 4.20
N THR A 421 -6.84 14.07 3.78
CA THR A 421 -8.13 13.67 4.34
C THR A 421 -8.78 12.66 3.42
N VAL A 422 -9.15 11.50 3.97
CA VAL A 422 -9.72 10.37 3.23
C VAL A 422 -11.13 10.12 3.74
N VAL A 423 -12.08 10.02 2.82
CA VAL A 423 -13.43 9.55 3.11
C VAL A 423 -13.58 8.10 2.66
N ILE A 424 -14.15 7.26 3.52
CA ILE A 424 -14.52 5.88 3.20
C ILE A 424 -15.98 5.65 3.60
N PHE A 425 -16.76 5.10 2.69
CA PHE A 425 -18.07 4.55 3.02
C PHE A 425 -17.93 3.06 3.27
N ALA A 426 -18.41 2.57 4.40
CA ALA A 426 -18.38 1.15 4.74
C ALA A 426 -19.78 0.60 4.98
N ASN A 427 -19.99 -0.67 4.66
CA ASN A 427 -21.23 -1.38 4.92
C ASN A 427 -20.96 -2.81 5.38
N ASP A 428 -21.96 -3.42 6.02
CA ASP A 428 -21.98 -4.83 6.45
C ASP A 428 -20.99 -5.20 7.56
N ILE A 429 -20.46 -4.23 8.31
CA ILE A 429 -19.69 -4.52 9.53
C ILE A 429 -20.68 -5.02 10.60
N SER A 430 -20.73 -6.34 10.78
CA SER A 430 -21.83 -7.05 11.43
C SER A 430 -21.75 -7.17 12.95
N SER A 431 -20.59 -6.93 13.58
CA SER A 431 -20.46 -7.01 15.04
C SER A 431 -19.41 -6.05 15.62
N ALA A 432 -19.63 -5.60 16.85
CA ALA A 432 -18.69 -4.76 17.59
C ALA A 432 -17.35 -5.48 17.89
N SER A 433 -17.32 -6.82 17.86
CA SER A 433 -16.10 -7.63 18.06
C SER A 433 -15.29 -7.81 16.77
N ASN A 434 -15.93 -7.75 15.60
CA ASN A 434 -15.30 -7.90 14.29
C ASN A 434 -14.82 -6.54 13.75
N LYS A 435 -13.82 -5.97 14.43
CA LYS A 435 -13.26 -4.67 14.05
C LYS A 435 -12.58 -4.71 12.68
N VAL A 436 -12.76 -3.65 11.93
CA VAL A 436 -12.19 -3.46 10.59
C VAL A 436 -11.38 -2.18 10.62
N TYR A 437 -10.20 -2.19 10.00
CA TYR A 437 -9.36 -1.02 9.89
C TYR A 437 -8.88 -0.81 8.47
N LEU A 438 -8.78 0.45 8.04
CA LEU A 438 -7.85 0.82 6.98
C LEU A 438 -6.45 0.83 7.60
N LYS A 439 -5.56 -0.02 7.10
CA LYS A 439 -4.15 -0.07 7.47
C LYS A 439 -3.32 0.48 6.31
N ILE A 440 -2.43 1.42 6.59
CA ILE A 440 -1.54 2.03 5.57
C ILE A 440 -0.11 1.78 5.98
N ARG A 441 0.66 1.13 5.11
CA ARG A 441 2.08 0.82 5.33
C ARG A 441 2.94 1.33 4.18
N ASP A 442 4.05 1.97 4.52
CA ASP A 442 5.04 2.40 3.56
C ASP A 442 6.12 1.33 3.30
N PHE A 443 5.91 0.49 2.30
CA PHE A 443 6.89 -0.49 1.81
C PHE A 443 8.04 0.11 0.98
N ALA A 444 8.03 1.41 0.68
CA ALA A 444 9.11 2.09 -0.04
C ALA A 444 10.20 2.60 0.91
N THR A 445 9.85 2.86 2.17
CA THR A 445 10.81 3.14 3.22
C THR A 445 11.42 1.83 3.72
N GLU A 446 12.56 1.47 3.11
CA GLU A 446 13.37 0.29 3.39
C GLU A 446 14.42 0.57 4.47
N GLY A 447 15.01 -0.47 5.08
CA GLY A 447 16.12 -0.29 6.04
C GLY A 447 16.33 -1.43 7.04
N GLY A 448 15.73 -2.60 6.81
CA GLY A 448 15.94 -3.78 7.65
C GLY A 448 15.63 -3.52 9.13
N THR A 449 16.45 -4.02 10.05
CA THR A 449 16.26 -3.86 11.51
C THR A 449 16.56 -2.46 12.03
N SER A 450 17.13 -1.58 11.22
CA SER A 450 17.61 -0.25 11.64
C SER A 450 16.62 0.87 11.34
N GLN A 451 15.64 0.65 10.45
CA GLN A 451 14.60 1.62 10.10
C GLN A 451 13.24 0.94 10.07
N VAL A 452 12.30 1.44 10.88
CA VAL A 452 10.94 0.91 10.93
C VAL A 452 10.10 1.61 9.86
N SER A 453 9.62 0.85 8.88
CA SER A 453 8.68 1.37 7.88
C SER A 453 7.43 1.97 8.55
N PRO A 454 7.06 3.23 8.25
CA PRO A 454 5.87 3.85 8.81
C PRO A 454 4.61 3.03 8.54
N GLU A 455 3.76 2.92 9.57
CA GLU A 455 2.50 2.22 9.51
C GLU A 455 1.49 2.83 10.47
N ASN A 456 0.25 3.01 10.03
CA ASN A 456 -0.87 3.36 10.91
C ASN A 456 -2.13 2.59 10.53
N SER A 457 -3.05 2.47 11.47
CA SER A 457 -4.35 1.83 11.30
C SER A 457 -5.48 2.76 11.77
N TYR A 458 -6.56 2.81 11.00
CA TYR A 458 -7.72 3.67 11.21
C TYR A 458 -8.97 2.78 11.29
N GLU A 459 -9.64 2.77 12.44
CA GLU A 459 -10.86 1.97 12.63
C GLU A 459 -11.96 2.47 11.69
N LEU A 460 -12.67 1.53 11.05
CA LEU A 460 -13.81 1.80 10.18
C LEU A 460 -15.11 1.41 10.88
N LYS A 461 -16.15 2.22 10.66
CA LYS A 461 -17.54 1.96 11.06
C LYS A 461 -18.46 2.00 9.85
N ASN A 462 -19.63 1.36 9.94
CA ASN A 462 -20.64 1.47 8.88
C ASN A 462 -21.01 2.94 8.61
N GLY A 463 -21.27 3.25 7.34
CA GLY A 463 -21.53 4.61 6.87
C GLY A 463 -20.26 5.41 6.63
N PHE A 464 -20.30 6.69 6.99
CA PHE A 464 -19.26 7.69 6.70
C PHE A 464 -18.08 7.58 7.68
N ASN A 465 -16.87 7.51 7.12
CA ASN A 465 -15.61 7.55 7.85
C ASN A 465 -14.74 8.67 7.28
N LEU A 466 -14.35 9.63 8.12
CA LEU A 466 -13.37 10.67 7.77
C LEU A 466 -12.05 10.38 8.48
N LEU A 467 -11.00 10.15 7.71
CA LEU A 467 -9.69 9.72 8.20
C LEU A 467 -8.63 10.79 7.86
N LYS A 468 -7.87 11.24 8.86
CA LYS A 468 -6.71 12.11 8.66
C LYS A 468 -5.46 11.24 8.54
N ILE A 469 -4.94 11.10 7.34
CA ILE A 469 -3.82 10.20 7.04
C ILE A 469 -2.50 10.86 7.48
N THR A 470 -1.69 10.12 8.24
CA THR A 470 -0.46 10.62 8.84
C THR A 470 0.80 10.08 8.15
N ASN A 471 0.74 8.87 7.57
CA ASN A 471 1.80 8.30 6.74
C ASN A 471 1.27 7.90 5.36
N GLY A 472 2.11 8.04 4.34
CA GLY A 472 1.83 7.49 3.01
C GLY A 472 2.09 5.99 2.94
N GLY A 473 1.68 5.39 1.82
CA GLY A 473 1.96 3.97 1.53
C GLY A 473 0.78 3.23 0.92
N LEU A 474 0.93 1.91 0.80
CA LEU A 474 -0.10 1.01 0.30
C LEU A 474 -1.19 0.79 1.36
N GLY A 475 -2.45 0.84 0.93
CA GLY A 475 -3.62 0.62 1.77
C GLY A 475 -4.11 -0.83 1.78
N TYR A 476 -4.50 -1.29 2.96
CA TYR A 476 -5.01 -2.63 3.24
C TYR A 476 -6.21 -2.58 4.16
N ILE A 477 -7.18 -3.47 3.97
CA ILE A 477 -8.33 -3.62 4.88
C ILE A 477 -8.03 -4.71 5.89
N SER A 478 -7.59 -4.31 7.08
CA SER A 478 -7.33 -5.23 8.18
C SER A 478 -8.67 -5.73 8.73
N TYR A 479 -9.05 -6.95 8.35
CA TYR A 479 -10.26 -7.62 8.79
C TYR A 479 -9.92 -9.05 9.25
N TYR A 480 -9.53 -9.16 10.51
CA TYR A 480 -9.08 -10.41 11.13
C TYR A 480 -9.94 -10.79 12.33
N THR A 481 -10.55 -11.98 12.29
CA THR A 481 -11.40 -12.49 13.37
C THR A 481 -11.37 -14.01 13.43
N ASP A 482 -11.62 -14.58 14.62
CA ASP A 482 -11.82 -16.02 14.81
C ASP A 482 -13.29 -16.44 14.67
N ASP A 483 -14.18 -15.47 14.48
CA ASP A 483 -15.58 -15.71 14.15
C ASP A 483 -15.70 -16.37 12.77
N THR A 484 -16.03 -17.66 12.75
CA THR A 484 -16.17 -18.43 11.51
C THR A 484 -17.39 -18.03 10.69
N ALA A 485 -18.33 -17.26 11.25
CA ALA A 485 -19.52 -16.75 10.57
C ALA A 485 -19.35 -15.31 10.05
N ALA A 486 -18.16 -14.72 10.20
CA ALA A 486 -17.88 -13.36 9.74
C ALA A 486 -18.10 -13.21 8.22
N ALA A 487 -19.10 -12.40 7.86
CA ALA A 487 -19.45 -12.11 6.47
C ALA A 487 -18.47 -11.11 5.83
N PRO A 488 -18.35 -11.08 4.49
CA PRO A 488 -17.63 -10.00 3.81
C PRO A 488 -18.25 -8.63 4.10
N ILE A 489 -17.40 -7.61 4.14
CA ILE A 489 -17.80 -6.20 4.23
C ILE A 489 -17.64 -5.53 2.87
N SER A 490 -18.34 -4.42 2.67
CA SER A 490 -18.29 -3.68 1.40
C SER A 490 -17.80 -2.26 1.67
N LEU A 491 -16.83 -1.77 0.90
CA LEU A 491 -16.26 -0.43 1.06
C LEU A 491 -16.27 0.35 -0.25
N ASN A 492 -16.41 1.67 -0.15
CA ASN A 492 -16.07 2.64 -1.18
C ASN A 492 -14.98 3.59 -0.68
N ILE A 493 -13.77 3.45 -1.22
CA ILE A 493 -12.57 4.22 -0.88
C ILE A 493 -12.43 5.38 -1.88
N THR A 494 -12.83 6.59 -1.46
CA THR A 494 -13.04 7.71 -2.38
C THR A 494 -11.83 8.60 -2.59
N ALA A 495 -10.70 8.31 -1.93
CA ALA A 495 -9.47 9.07 -1.99
C ALA A 495 -8.27 8.15 -2.27
N GLY A 496 -7.07 8.73 -2.34
CA GLY A 496 -5.85 8.02 -2.73
C GLY A 496 -5.76 7.77 -4.24
N ILE A 497 -4.60 7.27 -4.65
CA ILE A 497 -4.25 7.06 -6.06
C ILE A 497 -4.27 5.55 -6.34
N VAL A 498 -4.93 5.13 -7.41
CA VAL A 498 -4.99 3.71 -7.80
C VAL A 498 -3.61 3.24 -8.25
N ASN A 499 -3.02 2.29 -7.51
CA ASN A 499 -1.77 1.61 -7.87
C ASN A 499 -2.02 0.26 -8.56
N GLY A 500 -3.12 -0.39 -8.19
CA GLY A 500 -3.53 -1.69 -8.70
C GLY A 500 -3.13 -2.87 -7.81
N ILE A 501 -3.69 -4.04 -8.12
CA ILE A 501 -3.42 -5.32 -7.44
C ILE A 501 -3.43 -6.41 -8.51
N TYR A 502 -2.36 -7.19 -8.59
CA TYR A 502 -2.39 -8.40 -9.41
C TYR A 502 -3.18 -9.50 -8.70
N LYS A 503 -4.17 -10.07 -9.39
CA LYS A 503 -4.85 -11.30 -8.99
C LYS A 503 -4.85 -12.25 -10.19
N LYS A 504 -4.99 -13.55 -9.94
CA LYS A 504 -5.15 -14.52 -11.02
C LYS A 504 -6.29 -14.10 -11.95
N GLY A 505 -6.00 -13.99 -13.25
CA GLY A 505 -6.95 -13.54 -14.27
C GLY A 505 -6.89 -12.04 -14.60
N THR A 506 -6.02 -11.26 -13.96
CA THR A 506 -5.67 -9.91 -14.43
C THR A 506 -5.18 -9.98 -15.89
N ALA A 507 -5.72 -9.11 -16.75
CA ALA A 507 -5.34 -9.07 -18.16
C ALA A 507 -3.94 -8.45 -18.34
N SER A 508 -3.18 -8.90 -19.35
CA SER A 508 -1.82 -8.40 -19.60
C SER A 508 -1.72 -6.88 -19.77
N PRO A 509 -2.60 -6.19 -20.52
CA PRO A 509 -2.54 -4.73 -20.63
C PRO A 509 -2.72 -4.03 -19.28
N GLU A 510 -3.63 -4.54 -18.45
CA GLU A 510 -3.85 -4.01 -17.11
C GLU A 510 -2.63 -4.23 -16.21
N TRP A 511 -2.01 -5.41 -16.31
CA TRP A 511 -0.76 -5.70 -15.58
C TRP A 511 0.36 -4.73 -15.97
N THR A 512 0.56 -4.52 -17.26
CA THR A 512 1.56 -3.58 -17.77
C THR A 512 1.28 -2.15 -17.32
N GLU A 513 0.02 -1.71 -17.31
CA GLU A 513 -0.36 -0.41 -16.78
C GLU A 513 -0.02 -0.28 -15.29
N MET A 514 -0.36 -1.28 -14.47
CA MET A 514 -0.04 -1.29 -13.04
C MET A 514 1.47 -1.22 -12.77
N LEU A 515 2.28 -1.93 -13.57
CA LEU A 515 3.75 -1.89 -13.45
C LEU A 515 4.34 -0.52 -13.82
N THR A 516 3.67 0.27 -14.65
CA THR A 516 4.27 1.44 -15.32
C THR A 516 3.54 2.76 -15.04
N ASN A 517 2.58 2.75 -14.11
CA ASN A 517 1.82 3.94 -13.72
C ASN A 517 2.62 4.94 -12.86
N ASP A 518 3.81 4.56 -12.39
CA ASP A 518 4.69 5.32 -11.49
C ASP A 518 4.03 5.82 -10.19
N VAL A 519 2.93 5.19 -9.76
CA VAL A 519 2.18 5.59 -8.56
C VAL A 519 2.94 5.25 -7.28
N TYR A 520 3.56 4.07 -7.26
CA TYR A 520 4.31 3.55 -6.12
C TYR A 520 5.35 2.52 -6.60
N PRO A 521 6.54 2.42 -5.98
CA PRO A 521 7.61 1.53 -6.45
C PRO A 521 7.31 0.05 -6.21
N LYS A 522 6.38 -0.29 -5.32
CA LYS A 522 5.96 -1.67 -5.06
C LYS A 522 4.57 -1.97 -5.63
N VAL A 523 4.30 -3.24 -5.91
CA VAL A 523 3.00 -3.75 -6.36
C VAL A 523 2.56 -4.94 -5.52
N ASP A 524 1.28 -4.93 -5.13
CA ASP A 524 0.64 -6.06 -4.46
C ASP A 524 0.26 -7.13 -5.48
N MET A 525 0.60 -8.38 -5.20
CA MET A 525 0.17 -9.54 -5.98
C MET A 525 -0.37 -10.64 -5.06
N GLN A 526 -1.44 -11.30 -5.49
CA GLN A 526 -2.10 -12.34 -4.71
C GLN A 526 -2.06 -13.70 -5.41
N GLY A 527 -1.43 -14.67 -4.74
CA GLY A 527 -1.60 -16.09 -4.98
C GLY A 527 -2.70 -16.72 -4.13
N TYR A 528 -2.81 -18.03 -4.17
CA TYR A 528 -3.64 -18.85 -3.31
C TYR A 528 -3.06 -18.99 -1.90
N TYR A 529 -1.74 -19.10 -1.79
CA TYR A 529 -1.04 -19.34 -0.53
C TYR A 529 -0.07 -18.21 -0.15
N THR A 530 0.22 -17.31 -1.10
CA THR A 530 1.18 -16.22 -0.96
C THR A 530 0.58 -14.84 -1.25
N GLY A 531 0.86 -13.87 -0.38
CA GLY A 531 0.74 -12.45 -0.71
C GLY A 531 2.13 -11.93 -1.02
N LEU A 532 2.29 -11.19 -2.11
CA LEU A 532 3.58 -10.66 -2.56
C LEU A 532 3.51 -9.13 -2.60
N VAL A 533 4.52 -8.46 -2.06
CA VAL A 533 4.74 -7.01 -2.21
C VAL A 533 6.09 -6.81 -2.86
N MET A 534 6.10 -6.69 -4.19
CA MET A 534 7.35 -6.76 -4.97
C MET A 534 7.69 -5.41 -5.59
N ASP A 535 8.97 -5.14 -5.74
CA ASP A 535 9.48 -3.99 -6.46
C ASP A 535 9.13 -4.08 -7.96
N LYS A 536 8.48 -3.04 -8.48
CA LYS A 536 8.05 -3.00 -9.88
C LYS A 536 9.23 -3.10 -10.83
N SER A 537 10.37 -2.48 -10.52
CA SER A 537 11.56 -2.53 -11.39
C SER A 537 12.07 -3.97 -11.54
N ALA A 538 12.09 -4.71 -10.43
CA ALA A 538 12.61 -6.07 -10.40
C ALA A 538 11.64 -7.05 -11.09
N VAL A 539 10.33 -6.90 -10.88
CA VAL A 539 9.33 -7.71 -11.59
C VAL A 539 9.32 -7.39 -13.09
N THR A 540 9.47 -6.13 -13.47
CA THR A 540 9.45 -5.69 -14.86
C THR A 540 10.58 -6.35 -15.68
N ASN A 541 11.77 -6.53 -15.10
CA ASN A 541 12.90 -7.14 -15.81
C ASN A 541 12.66 -8.61 -16.23
N PHE A 542 11.79 -9.35 -15.55
CA PHE A 542 11.63 -10.80 -15.76
C PHE A 542 10.19 -11.24 -16.08
N HIS A 543 9.21 -10.43 -15.73
CA HIS A 543 7.78 -10.78 -15.71
C HIS A 543 6.90 -9.62 -16.20
N TYR A 544 7.40 -8.85 -17.18
CA TYR A 544 6.69 -7.69 -17.75
C TYR A 544 5.32 -8.04 -18.33
N ASP A 545 5.22 -9.11 -19.12
CA ASP A 545 3.97 -9.48 -19.78
C ASP A 545 2.98 -10.19 -18.85
N SER A 546 3.50 -10.87 -17.83
CA SER A 546 2.71 -11.55 -16.81
C SER A 546 3.54 -11.94 -15.58
N PRO A 547 3.05 -11.69 -14.36
CA PRO A 547 3.66 -12.17 -13.13
C PRO A 547 3.12 -13.54 -12.70
N GLN A 548 2.17 -14.14 -13.43
CA GLN A 548 1.58 -15.43 -13.06
C GLN A 548 2.62 -16.51 -12.80
N PRO A 549 3.67 -16.69 -13.65
CA PRO A 549 4.69 -17.70 -13.39
C PRO A 549 5.46 -17.48 -12.08
N LEU A 550 5.66 -16.22 -11.69
CA LEU A 550 6.31 -15.85 -10.44
C LEU A 550 5.40 -16.21 -9.24
N VAL A 551 4.13 -15.82 -9.31
CA VAL A 551 3.12 -16.11 -8.28
C VAL A 551 2.96 -17.62 -8.10
N ASP A 552 2.81 -18.38 -9.19
CA ASP A 552 2.62 -19.84 -9.16
C ASP A 552 3.81 -20.54 -8.48
N LYS A 553 5.03 -20.08 -8.74
CA LYS A 553 6.23 -20.63 -8.12
C LYS A 553 6.25 -20.40 -6.60
N TYR A 554 5.94 -19.20 -6.14
CA TYR A 554 5.89 -18.91 -4.71
C TYR A 554 4.74 -19.64 -4.00
N ASP A 555 3.58 -19.73 -4.64
CA ASP A 555 2.46 -20.54 -4.15
C ASP A 555 2.81 -22.01 -4.03
N MET A 556 3.53 -22.56 -5.03
CA MET A 556 3.99 -23.94 -5.01
C MET A 556 4.94 -24.21 -3.83
N ILE A 557 5.85 -23.27 -3.52
CA ILE A 557 6.72 -23.38 -2.35
C ILE A 557 5.87 -23.48 -1.08
N VAL A 558 4.97 -22.52 -0.84
CA VAL A 558 4.17 -22.48 0.41
C VAL A 558 3.19 -23.64 0.51
N LYS A 559 2.59 -24.06 -0.61
CA LYS A 559 1.75 -25.26 -0.65
C LYS A 559 2.54 -26.49 -0.21
N SER A 560 3.74 -26.66 -0.73
CA SER A 560 4.58 -27.82 -0.43
C SER A 560 5.06 -27.79 1.03
N GLU A 561 5.33 -26.61 1.61
CA GLU A 561 5.56 -26.48 3.05
C GLU A 561 4.36 -26.95 3.88
N ARG A 562 3.15 -26.53 3.50
CA ARG A 562 1.90 -26.95 4.16
C ARG A 562 1.65 -28.46 4.03
N GLU A 563 2.02 -29.07 2.90
CA GLU A 563 1.96 -30.52 2.70
C GLU A 563 2.89 -31.26 3.65
N LEU A 564 4.15 -30.83 3.76
CA LEU A 564 5.12 -31.41 4.69
C LEU A 564 4.68 -31.26 6.16
N MET A 565 3.99 -30.17 6.51
CA MET A 565 3.39 -29.98 7.85
C MET A 565 2.09 -30.78 8.06
N GLY A 566 1.59 -31.48 7.04
CA GLY A 566 0.37 -32.29 7.11
C GLY A 566 -0.93 -31.49 7.10
N PHE A 567 -0.92 -30.21 6.71
CA PHE A 567 -2.11 -29.35 6.74
C PHE A 567 -3.24 -29.90 5.89
N PHE A 568 -2.91 -30.46 4.71
CA PHE A 568 -3.90 -31.06 3.83
C PHE A 568 -4.35 -32.44 4.33
N LYS A 569 -3.40 -33.30 4.75
CA LYS A 569 -3.69 -34.65 5.29
C LYS A 569 -4.65 -34.62 6.48
N TYR A 570 -4.51 -33.63 7.37
CA TYR A 570 -5.31 -33.51 8.60
C TYR A 570 -6.42 -32.46 8.51
N ASN A 571 -6.73 -31.96 7.31
CA ASN A 571 -7.74 -30.92 7.07
C ASN A 571 -7.61 -29.69 8.01
N LYS A 572 -6.38 -29.17 8.12
CA LYS A 572 -6.00 -28.00 8.92
C LYS A 572 -5.65 -26.79 8.06
N ASN A 573 -6.05 -26.78 6.79
CA ASN A 573 -5.72 -25.68 5.90
C ASN A 573 -6.32 -24.37 6.40
N VAL A 574 -5.56 -23.29 6.28
CA VAL A 574 -5.99 -21.93 6.65
C VAL A 574 -6.09 -21.08 5.40
N LYS A 575 -7.09 -20.20 5.35
CA LYS A 575 -7.31 -19.26 4.25
C LYS A 575 -6.21 -18.20 4.15
N ASN A 576 -5.61 -17.83 5.29
CA ASN A 576 -4.52 -16.87 5.34
C ASN A 576 -3.33 -17.36 4.48
N ARG A 577 -2.58 -16.41 3.93
CA ARG A 577 -1.39 -16.55 3.09
C ARG A 577 -0.14 -16.23 3.89
N GLN A 578 1.01 -16.67 3.39
CA GLN A 578 2.30 -16.15 3.85
C GLN A 578 2.66 -14.90 3.03
N LEU A 579 3.27 -13.90 3.67
CA LEU A 579 3.73 -12.69 2.97
C LEU A 579 5.18 -12.89 2.49
N MET A 580 5.46 -12.49 1.26
CA MET A 580 6.81 -12.28 0.75
C MET A 580 6.93 -10.86 0.22
N TYR A 581 8.07 -10.22 0.46
CA TYR A 581 8.27 -8.84 0.05
C TYR A 581 9.74 -8.57 -0.29
N THR A 582 9.97 -7.59 -1.16
CA THR A 582 11.31 -7.22 -1.63
C THR A 582 11.74 -5.85 -1.15
N GLU A 583 12.97 -5.75 -0.67
CA GLU A 583 13.69 -4.50 -0.41
C GLU A 583 15.10 -4.58 -1.03
N SER A 584 15.92 -3.56 -0.86
CA SER A 584 17.28 -3.45 -1.42
C SER A 584 18.37 -3.51 -0.35
N VAL A 585 18.01 -3.91 0.87
CA VAL A 585 18.91 -3.96 2.04
C VAL A 585 18.49 -5.07 3.00
N GLY A 586 19.39 -5.52 3.88
CA GLY A 586 19.05 -6.42 5.00
C GLY A 586 19.17 -7.92 4.72
N GLY A 587 19.48 -8.33 3.49
CA GLY A 587 19.69 -9.73 3.11
C GLY A 587 18.43 -10.60 3.10
N TRP A 588 18.58 -11.90 2.88
CA TRP A 588 17.44 -12.82 2.79
C TRP A 588 17.13 -13.49 4.14
N PHE A 589 15.90 -13.33 4.63
CA PHE A 589 15.46 -13.93 5.90
C PHE A 589 13.94 -14.14 5.98
N GLY A 590 13.52 -15.07 6.82
CA GLY A 590 12.14 -15.16 7.32
C GLY A 590 12.00 -14.39 8.63
N GLY A 591 11.14 -13.38 8.66
CA GLY A 591 10.94 -12.50 9.83
C GLY A 591 9.49 -12.43 10.32
N THR A 592 9.25 -11.56 11.30
CA THR A 592 7.92 -11.34 11.91
C THR A 592 6.85 -10.94 10.90
N LEU A 593 7.24 -10.19 9.86
CA LEU A 593 6.35 -9.66 8.82
C LEU A 593 6.01 -10.72 7.75
N GLY A 594 7.03 -11.47 7.34
CA GLY A 594 7.01 -12.29 6.14
C GLY A 594 8.42 -12.75 5.78
N VAL A 595 8.53 -13.28 4.58
CA VAL A 595 9.79 -13.56 3.91
C VAL A 595 10.31 -12.28 3.27
N HIS A 596 11.49 -11.84 3.69
CA HIS A 596 12.20 -10.69 3.16
C HIS A 596 13.20 -11.11 2.08
N LEU A 597 13.15 -10.46 0.92
CA LEU A 597 14.01 -10.71 -0.24
C LEU A 597 14.78 -9.43 -0.62
N ASP A 598 16.06 -9.39 -0.28
CA ASP A 598 16.99 -8.31 -0.68
C ASP A 598 17.39 -8.45 -2.15
N LEU A 599 17.10 -7.43 -2.95
CA LEU A 599 17.37 -7.37 -4.39
C LEU A 599 18.87 -7.16 -4.72
N THR A 600 19.71 -6.84 -3.74
CA THR A 600 21.16 -6.64 -3.93
C THR A 600 21.99 -7.92 -3.79
N TRP A 601 21.40 -9.00 -3.25
CA TRP A 601 22.06 -10.30 -3.10
C TRP A 601 22.00 -11.14 -4.39
N GLU A 602 22.80 -12.22 -4.47
CA GLU A 602 22.89 -13.06 -5.68
C GLU A 602 21.52 -13.62 -6.13
N CYS A 603 21.26 -13.43 -7.43
CA CYS A 603 20.07 -13.76 -8.21
C CYS A 603 18.87 -12.81 -8.06
N ARG A 604 18.90 -11.77 -8.90
CA ARG A 604 17.80 -10.84 -9.21
C ARG A 604 16.58 -11.61 -9.71
N ILE A 605 15.72 -12.12 -8.83
CA ILE A 605 14.38 -12.72 -9.11
C ILE A 605 14.34 -13.88 -10.14
N GLN A 606 15.45 -14.21 -10.81
CA GLN A 606 15.54 -15.28 -11.77
C GLN A 606 15.34 -16.60 -11.04
N LEU A 607 14.13 -17.14 -11.17
CA LEU A 607 13.80 -18.51 -10.87
C LEU A 607 13.78 -18.81 -9.36
N PRO A 608 12.58 -18.90 -8.77
CA PRO A 608 12.38 -19.47 -7.44
C PRO A 608 13.02 -20.87 -7.26
N LEU A 609 13.38 -21.55 -8.36
CA LEU A 609 14.12 -22.82 -8.36
C LEU A 609 15.56 -22.68 -7.83
N GLN A 610 16.31 -21.61 -8.16
CA GLN A 610 17.66 -21.38 -7.60
C GLN A 610 17.61 -20.93 -6.14
N VAL A 611 16.52 -20.26 -5.74
CA VAL A 611 16.19 -19.95 -4.33
C VAL A 611 15.80 -21.23 -3.56
N LEU A 612 15.18 -22.20 -4.23
CA LEU A 612 14.87 -23.52 -3.69
C LEU A 612 16.13 -24.39 -3.50
N ILE A 613 17.11 -24.29 -4.41
CA ILE A 613 18.31 -25.17 -4.47
C ILE A 613 19.52 -24.59 -3.71
N SER A 614 19.64 -23.27 -3.58
CA SER A 614 20.74 -22.64 -2.84
C SER A 614 20.54 -22.71 -1.33
N GLY A 615 21.64 -22.78 -0.56
CA GLY A 615 21.62 -22.73 0.91
C GLY A 615 20.95 -21.47 1.49
N SER A 616 20.72 -20.44 0.67
CA SER A 616 19.95 -19.23 0.97
C SER A 616 18.45 -19.50 1.15
N GLY A 617 17.93 -20.55 0.53
CA GLY A 617 16.55 -20.96 0.71
C GLY A 617 16.26 -21.45 2.14
N ALA A 618 17.23 -22.04 2.84
CA ALA A 618 17.12 -22.36 4.26
C ALA A 618 16.80 -21.12 5.13
N ARG A 619 17.33 -19.95 4.73
CA ARG A 619 17.17 -18.66 5.43
C ARG A 619 15.84 -17.97 5.12
N ILE A 620 15.37 -18.05 3.87
CA ILE A 620 14.04 -17.61 3.43
C ILE A 620 12.94 -18.41 4.15
N ARG A 621 13.18 -19.70 4.38
CA ARG A 621 12.25 -20.64 5.02
C ARG A 621 12.36 -20.67 6.55
N ALA A 622 13.14 -19.74 7.12
CA ALA A 622 13.14 -19.43 8.55
C ALA A 622 11.87 -18.68 9.00
N TYR A 623 10.84 -18.51 8.15
CA TYR A 623 9.52 -17.96 8.49
C TYR A 623 8.77 -18.75 9.59
N GLN A 624 9.38 -19.83 10.10
CA GLN A 624 8.94 -20.50 11.31
C GLN A 624 9.91 -20.29 12.47
N PRO A 625 10.31 -19.05 12.85
CA PRO A 625 11.25 -18.89 13.93
C PRO A 625 10.49 -19.10 15.26
N GLY A 626 10.83 -20.19 15.94
CA GLY A 626 10.62 -20.32 17.39
C GLY A 626 9.56 -21.31 17.87
N LYS A 627 8.76 -21.96 17.01
CA LYS A 627 7.66 -22.79 17.53
C LYS A 627 7.33 -24.09 16.80
N THR A 628 7.95 -24.44 15.66
CA THR A 628 7.65 -25.76 15.05
C THR A 628 7.86 -26.85 16.08
N ARG A 629 6.96 -27.84 16.18
CA ARG A 629 7.07 -28.93 17.18
C ARG A 629 8.42 -29.70 17.12
N VAL A 630 9.20 -29.49 16.06
CA VAL A 630 10.49 -30.11 15.80
C VAL A 630 11.70 -29.19 16.05
N ARG A 631 11.53 -27.95 16.56
CA ARG A 631 12.65 -27.04 16.90
C ARG A 631 12.86 -26.99 18.41
N TRP A 632 14.12 -27.13 18.83
CA TRP A 632 14.57 -26.92 20.22
C TRP A 632 15.82 -26.05 20.29
N SER A 633 16.23 -25.64 21.50
CA SER A 633 17.42 -24.79 21.68
C SER A 633 18.65 -25.39 21.01
N GLY A 634 19.43 -24.58 20.30
CA GLY A 634 20.59 -25.02 19.52
C GLY A 634 20.30 -25.52 18.10
N THR A 635 19.03 -25.62 17.68
CA THR A 635 18.66 -26.16 16.34
C THR A 635 17.98 -25.16 15.41
N GLY A 636 18.11 -23.86 15.71
CA GLY A 636 17.42 -22.77 14.99
C GLY A 636 17.67 -22.75 13.48
N GLU A 637 18.91 -23.04 13.06
CA GLU A 637 19.35 -23.07 11.65
C GLU A 637 19.49 -24.49 11.08
N ILE A 638 19.01 -25.50 11.81
CA ILE A 638 19.12 -26.91 11.43
C ILE A 638 17.74 -27.45 11.06
N THR A 639 16.75 -27.27 11.91
CA THR A 639 15.44 -27.93 11.80
C THR A 639 14.59 -27.38 10.63
N ASN A 640 14.78 -26.12 10.27
CA ASN A 640 14.23 -25.49 9.06
C ASN A 640 14.73 -26.18 7.78
N ASN A 641 15.90 -26.83 7.79
CA ASN A 641 16.41 -27.54 6.61
C ASN A 641 15.61 -28.80 6.27
N ILE A 642 14.82 -29.36 7.20
CA ILE A 642 13.94 -30.50 6.90
C ILE A 642 12.94 -30.12 5.80
N ILE A 643 12.39 -28.91 5.89
CA ILE A 643 11.47 -28.37 4.88
C ILE A 643 12.23 -28.16 3.56
N HIS A 644 13.46 -27.64 3.62
CA HIS A 644 14.30 -27.43 2.44
C HIS A 644 14.60 -28.73 1.67
N TYR A 645 15.06 -29.79 2.33
CA TYR A 645 15.37 -31.07 1.67
C TYR A 645 14.11 -31.78 1.19
N GLY A 646 13.01 -31.71 1.94
CA GLY A 646 11.71 -32.23 1.50
C GLY A 646 11.22 -31.56 0.21
N LEU A 647 11.40 -30.24 0.10
CA LEU A 647 11.08 -29.48 -1.11
C LEU A 647 11.97 -29.82 -2.30
N ILE A 648 13.27 -30.04 -2.10
CA ILE A 648 14.18 -30.51 -3.18
C ILE A 648 13.65 -31.84 -3.74
N ILE A 649 13.20 -32.74 -2.88
CA ILE A 649 12.69 -34.06 -3.27
C ILE A 649 11.32 -33.95 -3.98
N ILE A 650 10.45 -33.03 -3.55
CA ILE A 650 9.09 -32.86 -4.10
C ILE A 650 9.08 -32.04 -5.40
N CYS A 651 9.95 -31.05 -5.53
CA CYS A 651 9.90 -30.04 -6.59
C CYS A 651 10.93 -30.24 -7.71
N ILE A 652 11.83 -31.22 -7.60
CA ILE A 652 12.78 -31.59 -8.66
C ILE A 652 12.39 -32.98 -9.19
N PRO A 653 11.84 -33.09 -10.41
CA PRO A 653 11.74 -34.37 -11.11
C PRO A 653 13.10 -34.89 -11.55
#